data_AF-A0A8C0TV13-F1
#
_entry.id   AF-A0A8C0TV13-F1
#
_cell.length_a   1.000
_cell.length_b   1.000
_cell.length_c   1.000
_cell.angle_alpha   90.00
_cell.angle_beta   90.00
_cell.angle_gamma   90.00
#
_symmetry.space_group_name_H-M   'P 1'
#
loop_
_entity.id
_entity.type
_entity.pdbx_description
1 polymer ?
#
loop_
_entity_poly.entity_id
_entity_poly.type
_entity_poly.pdbx_seq_one_letter_code
_entity_poly.pdbx_strand_id
1 'polypeptide(L)'
;MRIERQQGPAHRRLTSNAWLRDLKLGSSGIQATQKKPTLFAVSRRQKGPGEWTTWFNIDHPGGQGDYERLDAIHFYYGDRVCARPLWLEARTTDWTPAGSTGQVVHGSPHEGFWCLNREQRPGQNCSNYTVRFLCPPGSLRRDTERIWSPWSPWSKCSAACGHTGVQTRTRTCLAETVSLCNEASEEGRLCMDQACTACDLTCPMGQVNADCDACMCQDFMLHGAVSLPGGAPASGATVYLLTKTPKPLTKTDSSGRFRVPGLCPDGKSILKITKAKFAPIMLTMPKTGLKAATVNAEFMRAETPYIVMNPETKARRAGQSVSLCCKATGKPGPDKYFWYHNGTLLDPSLYKHESKLVLRNLQQDQAGEYFCKAQSDAGAVKSQVAQLTVIAADETPCNPTPESYLIRLPHDCFQNATNSFYYDVGHCPVKTCAGQQDNGIRCRDAVEYCCGISKTEEKEIQCSGYTLPTKVAVGCSCQRCTETRSIVRGRVSAADNGEPMRFGHVYMGSNRVSMTGYKGTFTLHVPQDTERLVLTFVDRMQKFVNTTKVLPFNKKGSAVFHEIKMLRKKEPITLEATDTNIIPLGEVAGEDPMAELEIPSKSFYRQNGDPYTGKVKASVTFLDPRNISTATAAQSDLNFINDEGDTFPLRTYGMFSVDFRDEATSEPLNVGKVKVHLDSTQVKMPEHVPTMKLWSLNPDTGLWEEEGDFEFESQRRGKREERTFLVGNMEIRERRLFNLDVPENRRCFIKVRAYRSERFLPSEQIQGVVVSVINLEPRTGFSSNPRAWGRFDSVITGPNGACLPAFCDDQSPDAYSAYVLASLAGEELEAVQSFPKFNPNAIGVPQPYLNRLKYRRTDHEDPRVKKTAFQISMAKPRPNSAEESNGPIYAFEDLRACEEAPPSAAHFRFYQIEGDHYDYNTVPFNEDDPMSWTEDYLAWWPKPMEFRACYIKVKIVGPVEVNVRSRNMGGTHRRTVGKLYGIRDVKSTRDRDQPNVSSACLEFKCSGMLYDQDRVDRTLVKVIPQGSCHRASVNSMLHEYLVNHLPLAVNNDTSEYTMLAPLDPLGHNYGIYTVTDQDPRTAKEIALGRCFDGTSDGSSRVMKSNVGVALTFNCVERQGFAHLYRNDNLMLKTK
;
A
#
# COMPACT_ATOMS: atom_id res chain seq x y z
N MET A 1 58.25 -28.98 -29.33
CA MET A 1 58.49 -28.92 -30.79
C MET A 1 57.96 -27.56 -31.23
N ARG A 2 58.79 -26.56 -31.57
CA ARG A 2 59.40 -26.32 -32.90
C ARG A 2 58.33 -26.28 -34.03
N ILE A 3 58.19 -25.23 -34.85
CA ILE A 3 58.95 -23.96 -34.93
C ILE A 3 58.20 -22.88 -35.77
N GLU A 4 58.35 -21.59 -35.41
CA GLU A 4 58.29 -20.35 -36.25
C GLU A 4 57.04 -19.99 -37.09
N ARG A 5 56.75 -18.71 -37.44
CA ARG A 5 57.49 -17.42 -37.38
C ARG A 5 56.49 -16.27 -37.09
N GLN A 6 56.73 -15.39 -36.10
CA GLN A 6 57.26 -14.00 -36.23
C GLN A 6 56.29 -12.99 -36.91
N GLN A 7 56.08 -11.74 -36.45
CA GLN A 7 56.77 -10.90 -35.44
C GLN A 7 55.81 -9.82 -34.87
N GLY A 8 56.06 -9.33 -33.64
CA GLY A 8 55.52 -8.04 -33.12
C GLY A 8 56.61 -6.95 -33.12
N PRO A 9 56.62 -5.92 -32.23
CA PRO A 9 55.68 -5.62 -31.15
C PRO A 9 55.45 -4.11 -30.79
N ALA A 10 54.72 -3.86 -29.69
CA ALA A 10 54.98 -2.86 -28.60
C ALA A 10 54.86 -1.31 -28.78
N HIS A 11 53.89 -0.76 -28.02
CA HIS A 11 54.01 0.30 -26.98
C HIS A 11 54.56 1.75 -27.18
N ARG A 12 53.74 2.68 -26.65
CA ARG A 12 54.05 3.81 -25.72
C ARG A 12 54.50 5.20 -26.25
N ARG A 13 53.78 6.21 -25.68
CA ARG A 13 54.24 7.44 -24.98
C ARG A 13 54.28 8.80 -25.71
N LEU A 14 54.00 9.84 -24.89
CA LEU A 14 54.32 11.28 -25.02
C LEU A 14 53.52 12.06 -26.10
N THR A 15 53.07 13.32 -25.96
CA THR A 15 52.66 14.26 -24.89
C THR A 15 52.32 15.59 -25.61
N SER A 16 51.57 16.49 -24.95
CA SER A 16 51.54 17.97 -25.15
C SER A 16 51.14 18.59 -26.52
N ASN A 17 49.96 19.24 -26.53
CA ASN A 17 49.71 20.66 -26.89
C ASN A 17 50.78 21.39 -27.75
N ALA A 18 50.51 22.11 -28.87
CA ALA A 18 49.42 23.07 -29.12
C ALA A 18 49.49 23.69 -30.56
N TRP A 19 48.50 24.54 -30.90
CA TRP A 19 48.46 25.65 -31.90
C TRP A 19 48.05 25.43 -33.39
N LEU A 20 46.92 26.10 -33.73
CA LEU A 20 46.49 26.79 -34.98
C LEU A 20 46.18 26.10 -36.35
N ARG A 21 44.93 26.37 -36.77
CA ARG A 21 44.40 26.73 -38.13
C ARG A 21 44.14 25.69 -39.24
N ASP A 22 42.83 25.54 -39.51
CA ASP A 22 42.12 25.72 -40.79
C ASP A 22 42.12 24.69 -41.95
N LEU A 23 40.87 24.35 -42.34
CA LEU A 23 40.28 24.20 -43.70
C LEU A 23 40.15 22.83 -44.46
N LYS A 24 38.86 22.46 -44.63
CA LYS A 24 38.13 21.90 -45.83
C LYS A 24 37.80 20.40 -46.00
N LEU A 25 36.49 20.18 -46.27
CA LEU A 25 35.75 19.26 -47.22
C LEU A 25 36.26 17.82 -47.50
N GLY A 26 35.44 16.81 -47.86
CA GLY A 26 33.98 16.72 -47.96
C GLY A 26 33.47 15.63 -48.96
N SER A 27 32.34 14.99 -48.62
CA SER A 27 31.15 14.70 -49.47
C SER A 27 31.04 13.52 -50.50
N SER A 28 29.77 13.17 -50.78
CA SER A 28 29.14 12.30 -51.83
C SER A 28 28.77 10.84 -51.46
N GLY A 29 27.59 10.28 -51.81
CA GLY A 29 26.35 10.87 -52.40
C GLY A 29 25.28 9.82 -52.85
N ILE A 30 24.23 10.25 -53.61
CA ILE A 30 23.42 9.48 -54.63
C ILE A 30 22.39 8.42 -54.08
N GLN A 31 21.15 8.12 -54.57
CA GLN A 31 20.17 8.60 -55.60
C GLN A 31 18.73 8.03 -55.32
N ALA A 32 17.60 8.65 -55.76
CA ALA A 32 16.37 8.00 -56.35
C ALA A 32 15.05 8.84 -56.47
N THR A 33 14.85 9.54 -57.60
CA THR A 33 13.56 10.17 -58.04
C THR A 33 12.47 9.10 -58.25
N GLN A 34 11.17 9.27 -58.00
CA GLN A 34 10.18 10.38 -58.03
C GLN A 34 9.50 10.71 -59.39
N LYS A 35 8.15 10.65 -59.34
CA LYS A 35 7.06 11.30 -60.11
C LYS A 35 7.19 11.49 -61.63
N LYS A 36 6.12 11.07 -62.31
CA LYS A 36 5.19 12.01 -62.97
C LYS A 36 3.78 11.69 -62.43
N PRO A 37 3.08 12.63 -61.78
CA PRO A 37 2.50 13.80 -62.44
C PRO A 37 3.51 14.94 -62.54
N THR A 38 3.66 15.48 -63.74
CA THR A 38 4.46 16.68 -64.00
C THR A 38 3.54 17.86 -64.27
N LEU A 39 4.05 19.06 -64.00
CA LEU A 39 3.55 20.36 -64.46
C LEU A 39 2.21 20.75 -63.79
N PHE A 40 2.27 21.58 -62.74
CA PHE A 40 2.34 23.04 -62.95
C PHE A 40 1.58 23.48 -64.22
N ALA A 41 0.25 23.43 -64.15
CA ALA A 41 -0.59 24.24 -65.02
C ALA A 41 -0.32 25.71 -64.66
N VAL A 42 0.55 26.37 -65.44
CA VAL A 42 0.87 27.79 -65.29
C VAL A 42 -0.35 28.62 -65.72
N SER A 43 -1.28 28.81 -64.78
CA SER A 43 -2.26 29.89 -64.88
C SER A 43 -1.50 31.21 -64.73
N ARG A 44 -1.45 31.98 -65.82
CA ARG A 44 -0.67 33.22 -65.89
C ARG A 44 -1.32 34.33 -65.06
N ARG A 45 -0.49 34.92 -64.19
CA ARG A 45 -0.59 36.31 -63.70
C ARG A 45 -1.89 36.71 -62.98
N GLN A 46 -1.75 36.90 -61.67
CA GLN A 46 -1.44 38.27 -61.21
C GLN A 46 -0.18 38.25 -60.34
N LYS A 47 0.74 39.21 -60.57
CA LYS A 47 1.84 39.50 -59.63
C LYS A 47 1.26 40.32 -58.48
N GLY A 48 0.79 39.67 -57.43
CA GLY A 48 0.73 40.31 -56.12
C GLY A 48 2.17 40.56 -55.64
N PRO A 49 2.52 41.75 -55.12
CA PRO A 49 3.86 42.03 -54.64
C PRO A 49 4.07 41.39 -53.26
N GLY A 50 4.25 40.07 -53.21
CA GLY A 50 4.55 39.35 -51.98
C GLY A 50 6.03 39.47 -51.56
N GLU A 51 6.27 39.39 -50.27
CA GLU A 51 7.61 39.38 -49.66
C GLU A 51 8.00 37.95 -49.30
N TRP A 52 9.17 37.49 -49.76
CA TRP A 52 9.68 36.17 -49.42
C TRP A 52 10.30 36.18 -48.02
N THR A 53 9.89 35.24 -47.18
CA THR A 53 10.51 35.02 -45.87
C THR A 53 11.96 34.55 -46.02
N THR A 54 12.68 34.53 -44.89
CA THR A 54 13.91 33.73 -44.76
C THR A 54 13.64 32.25 -45.00
N TRP A 55 14.70 31.47 -45.23
CA TRP A 55 14.63 30.01 -45.24
C TRP A 55 14.58 29.47 -43.82
N PHE A 56 13.78 28.43 -43.62
CA PHE A 56 13.59 27.70 -42.36
C PHE A 56 14.00 26.25 -42.53
N ASN A 57 14.53 25.68 -41.45
CA ASN A 57 14.84 24.27 -41.28
C ASN A 57 14.55 23.93 -39.82
N ILE A 58 13.69 22.96 -39.54
CA ILE A 58 13.18 22.64 -38.21
C ILE A 58 13.66 21.27 -37.73
N ASP A 59 13.64 20.27 -38.60
CA ASP A 59 14.13 18.94 -38.30
C ASP A 59 15.35 18.57 -39.15
N HIS A 60 15.85 17.36 -38.93
CA HIS A 60 16.93 16.75 -39.71
C HIS A 60 16.45 15.34 -40.07
N PRO A 61 16.88 14.77 -41.21
CA PRO A 61 16.29 13.56 -41.78
C PRO A 61 16.60 12.31 -40.93
N GLY A 62 15.81 12.09 -39.89
CA GLY A 62 16.00 11.07 -38.86
C GLY A 62 14.76 10.20 -38.68
N GLY A 63 14.95 8.87 -38.64
CA GLY A 63 13.83 7.93 -38.51
C GLY A 63 12.99 7.82 -39.79
N GLN A 64 11.82 8.46 -39.83
CA GLN A 64 10.81 8.21 -40.87
C GLN A 64 10.88 9.14 -42.10
N GLY A 65 11.57 10.29 -42.01
CA GLY A 65 11.57 11.29 -43.06
C GLY A 65 12.20 12.62 -42.62
N ASP A 66 11.81 13.69 -43.29
CA ASP A 66 12.21 15.10 -43.09
C ASP A 66 10.94 15.97 -43.26
N TYR A 67 10.62 16.88 -42.32
CA TYR A 67 9.27 17.44 -42.13
C TYR A 67 9.24 18.94 -41.76
N GLU A 68 9.45 19.79 -42.76
CA GLU A 68 9.30 21.25 -42.68
C GLU A 68 7.83 21.71 -42.68
N ARG A 69 7.07 21.33 -41.64
CA ARG A 69 5.63 21.63 -41.49
C ARG A 69 5.36 23.07 -41.04
N LEU A 70 4.33 23.70 -41.62
CA LEU A 70 4.04 25.12 -41.40
C LEU A 70 3.57 25.43 -39.96
N ASP A 71 2.86 24.50 -39.30
CA ASP A 71 2.43 24.66 -37.90
C ASP A 71 3.64 24.66 -36.93
N ALA A 72 4.63 23.80 -37.17
CA ALA A 72 5.90 23.85 -36.45
C ALA A 72 6.66 25.17 -36.72
N ILE A 73 6.67 25.66 -37.96
CA ILE A 73 7.31 26.94 -38.31
C ILE A 73 6.61 28.13 -37.63
N HIS A 74 5.28 28.11 -37.51
CA HIS A 74 4.57 29.10 -36.69
C HIS A 74 4.86 28.99 -35.19
N PHE A 75 5.01 27.76 -34.66
CA PHE A 75 5.32 27.53 -33.26
C PHE A 75 6.72 28.04 -32.86
N TYR A 76 7.74 27.79 -33.69
CA TYR A 76 9.13 28.18 -33.39
C TYR A 76 9.54 29.57 -33.90
N TYR A 77 8.91 30.09 -34.97
CA TYR A 77 9.33 31.32 -35.66
C TYR A 77 8.18 32.28 -36.00
N GLY A 78 7.08 32.25 -35.25
CA GLY A 78 5.80 32.91 -35.55
C GLY A 78 5.88 34.34 -36.13
N ASP A 79 6.72 35.22 -35.57
CA ASP A 79 6.84 36.62 -36.03
C ASP A 79 7.55 36.80 -37.39
N ARG A 80 8.08 35.72 -37.98
CA ARG A 80 8.86 35.72 -39.23
C ARG A 80 8.15 35.04 -40.41
N VAL A 81 6.96 34.49 -40.20
CA VAL A 81 6.11 33.86 -41.23
C VAL A 81 4.66 34.30 -41.06
N CYS A 82 4.06 34.81 -42.13
CA CYS A 82 2.66 35.23 -42.14
C CYS A 82 1.70 34.04 -41.93
N ALA A 83 0.59 34.26 -41.21
CA ALA A 83 -0.38 33.22 -40.82
C ALA A 83 -1.05 32.45 -41.97
N ARG A 84 -0.93 32.92 -43.24
CA ARG A 84 -1.38 32.21 -44.45
C ARG A 84 -0.43 32.52 -45.62
N PRO A 85 0.59 31.67 -45.87
CA PRO A 85 1.45 31.79 -47.03
C PRO A 85 0.71 31.68 -48.36
N LEU A 86 1.12 32.50 -49.34
CA LEU A 86 0.59 32.46 -50.70
C LEU A 86 1.27 31.38 -51.56
N TRP A 87 2.54 31.08 -51.25
CA TRP A 87 3.37 30.11 -51.97
C TRP A 87 4.46 29.53 -51.07
N LEU A 88 4.98 28.36 -51.43
CA LEU A 88 6.07 27.66 -50.74
C LEU A 88 7.16 27.30 -51.76
N GLU A 89 8.42 27.49 -51.37
CA GLU A 89 9.59 27.07 -52.14
C GLU A 89 10.47 26.17 -51.25
N ALA A 90 11.00 25.08 -51.80
CA ALA A 90 11.75 24.06 -51.06
C ALA A 90 13.03 23.62 -51.80
N ARG A 91 14.11 23.39 -51.05
CA ARG A 91 15.44 22.99 -51.55
C ARG A 91 16.23 22.29 -50.45
N THR A 92 17.26 21.53 -50.78
CA THR A 92 18.18 21.01 -49.75
C THR A 92 19.02 22.13 -49.12
N THR A 93 19.58 21.87 -47.94
CA THR A 93 20.61 22.72 -47.33
C THR A 93 21.79 23.03 -48.28
N ASP A 94 22.12 22.10 -49.18
CA ASP A 94 23.10 22.23 -50.26
C ASP A 94 22.58 23.00 -51.51
N TRP A 95 21.56 23.85 -51.33
CA TRP A 95 20.99 24.74 -52.36
C TRP A 95 20.43 24.05 -53.62
N THR A 96 20.22 22.73 -53.59
CA THR A 96 19.64 21.98 -54.71
C THR A 96 18.10 22.05 -54.66
N PRO A 97 17.40 22.56 -55.69
CA PRO A 97 15.94 22.68 -55.68
C PRO A 97 15.26 21.31 -55.56
N ALA A 98 14.19 21.20 -54.77
CA ALA A 98 13.60 19.91 -54.39
C ALA A 98 13.04 19.08 -55.57
N GLY A 99 12.71 19.70 -56.71
CA GLY A 99 12.34 18.97 -57.94
C GLY A 99 13.50 18.34 -58.70
N SER A 100 14.75 18.65 -58.32
CA SER A 100 15.99 18.24 -59.00
C SER A 100 16.80 17.21 -58.20
N THR A 101 16.47 16.98 -56.93
CA THR A 101 17.26 16.18 -55.98
C THR A 101 17.23 14.68 -56.26
N GLY A 102 16.19 14.21 -56.95
CA GLY A 102 15.97 12.78 -57.09
C GLY A 102 15.41 12.13 -55.83
N GLN A 103 14.28 12.62 -55.29
CA GLN A 103 13.59 12.06 -54.10
C GLN A 103 12.07 12.30 -54.13
N VAL A 104 11.27 11.40 -53.54
CA VAL A 104 9.81 11.55 -53.39
C VAL A 104 9.46 12.50 -52.25
N VAL A 105 9.34 13.78 -52.62
CA VAL A 105 8.95 14.92 -51.77
C VAL A 105 7.50 15.39 -52.02
N HIS A 106 6.89 16.01 -51.01
CA HIS A 106 5.54 16.61 -51.03
C HIS A 106 5.57 18.01 -50.40
N GLY A 107 4.61 18.88 -50.74
CA GLY A 107 4.49 20.17 -50.08
C GLY A 107 3.29 21.00 -50.51
N SER A 108 2.78 21.81 -49.58
CA SER A 108 1.60 22.67 -49.71
C SER A 108 1.84 23.98 -48.93
N PRO A 109 1.45 25.16 -49.45
CA PRO A 109 1.57 26.43 -48.72
C PRO A 109 0.79 26.50 -47.40
N HIS A 110 -0.11 25.55 -47.13
CA HIS A 110 -0.95 25.51 -45.92
C HIS A 110 -0.49 24.48 -44.88
N GLU A 111 0.30 23.48 -45.28
CA GLU A 111 0.72 22.36 -44.42
C GLU A 111 2.25 22.32 -44.22
N GLY A 112 3.01 22.95 -45.12
CA GLY A 112 4.47 22.90 -45.18
C GLY A 112 4.97 21.88 -46.22
N PHE A 113 6.16 21.34 -46.02
CA PHE A 113 6.84 20.40 -46.90
C PHE A 113 7.28 19.16 -46.14
N TRP A 114 7.33 18.00 -46.81
CA TRP A 114 7.86 16.78 -46.21
C TRP A 114 8.39 15.77 -47.24
N CYS A 115 9.31 14.93 -46.80
CA CYS A 115 9.85 13.79 -47.53
C CYS A 115 9.79 12.54 -46.64
N LEU A 116 9.32 11.41 -47.17
CA LEU A 116 9.19 10.17 -46.40
C LEU A 116 10.20 9.11 -46.84
N ASN A 117 11.01 8.58 -45.93
CA ASN A 117 12.01 7.54 -46.22
C ASN A 117 11.39 6.29 -46.87
N ARG A 118 10.16 5.92 -46.43
CA ARG A 118 9.41 4.77 -46.95
C ARG A 118 8.93 4.89 -48.41
N GLU A 119 8.97 6.10 -48.98
CA GLU A 119 8.54 6.36 -50.37
C GLU A 119 9.73 6.48 -51.34
N GLN A 120 10.97 6.41 -50.83
CA GLN A 120 12.19 6.40 -51.62
C GLN A 120 12.52 4.97 -52.10
N ARG A 121 13.48 4.83 -53.03
CA ARG A 121 13.94 3.48 -53.45
C ARG A 121 14.80 2.83 -52.34
N PRO A 122 14.86 1.48 -52.29
CA PRO A 122 15.60 0.78 -51.23
C PRO A 122 17.06 1.25 -51.13
N GLY A 123 17.46 1.69 -49.93
CA GLY A 123 18.81 2.19 -49.65
C GLY A 123 18.97 3.71 -49.74
N GLN A 124 17.96 4.48 -50.16
CA GLN A 124 18.00 5.94 -50.12
C GLN A 124 17.09 6.50 -49.01
N ASN A 125 17.64 7.38 -48.17
CA ASN A 125 16.86 8.23 -47.26
C ASN A 125 16.67 9.63 -47.84
N CYS A 126 15.69 10.36 -47.31
CA CYS A 126 15.46 11.78 -47.60
C CYS A 126 16.67 12.64 -47.24
N SER A 127 16.89 13.69 -48.04
CA SER A 127 17.87 14.74 -47.76
C SER A 127 17.29 15.73 -46.75
N ASN A 128 18.14 16.57 -46.15
CA ASN A 128 17.72 17.64 -45.25
C ASN A 128 17.23 18.84 -46.08
N TYR A 129 15.94 19.19 -45.97
CA TYR A 129 15.31 20.25 -46.74
C TYR A 129 15.09 21.53 -45.95
N THR A 130 15.14 22.65 -46.67
CA THR A 130 14.84 23.98 -46.15
C THR A 130 13.72 24.59 -46.98
N VAL A 131 12.81 25.31 -46.34
CA VAL A 131 11.65 25.95 -46.99
C VAL A 131 11.60 27.44 -46.75
N ARG A 132 11.01 28.18 -47.69
CA ARG A 132 10.57 29.56 -47.46
C ARG A 132 9.19 29.80 -48.04
N PHE A 133 8.54 30.84 -47.54
CA PHE A 133 7.16 31.17 -47.83
C PHE A 133 7.05 32.55 -48.49
N LEU A 134 6.10 32.70 -49.40
CA LEU A 134 5.76 34.00 -49.98
C LEU A 134 4.60 34.59 -49.21
N CYS A 135 4.83 35.71 -48.55
CA CYS A 135 3.86 36.37 -47.68
C CYS A 135 3.24 37.62 -48.33
N PRO A 136 1.98 37.98 -48.02
CA PRO A 136 1.39 39.23 -48.47
C PRO A 136 2.21 40.45 -47.98
N PRO A 137 2.34 41.52 -48.79
CA PRO A 137 3.11 42.71 -48.41
C PRO A 137 2.54 43.36 -47.15
N GLY A 138 3.41 43.80 -46.24
CA GLY A 138 3.03 44.44 -44.98
C GLY A 138 2.56 43.48 -43.88
N SER A 139 2.75 42.16 -44.05
CA SER A 139 2.48 41.15 -43.01
C SER A 139 3.68 40.82 -42.11
N LEU A 140 4.86 41.37 -42.40
CA LEU A 140 6.07 41.35 -41.55
C LEU A 140 6.29 42.77 -40.99
N ARG A 141 6.54 42.91 -39.68
CA ARG A 141 6.56 44.20 -38.98
C ARG A 141 7.97 44.68 -38.61
N ARG A 142 8.44 45.74 -39.28
CA ARG A 142 9.18 46.92 -38.80
C ARG A 142 9.17 47.95 -39.96
N ASP A 143 9.05 49.27 -39.79
CA ASP A 143 9.09 50.11 -38.58
C ASP A 143 8.16 51.35 -38.68
N THR A 144 7.87 51.92 -37.51
CA THR A 144 7.49 53.32 -37.21
C THR A 144 6.77 54.18 -38.26
N GLU A 145 5.45 54.38 -38.09
CA GLU A 145 4.80 55.70 -38.17
C GLU A 145 3.34 55.64 -37.67
N ARG A 146 3.11 55.89 -36.36
CA ARG A 146 1.83 56.32 -35.72
C ARG A 146 1.99 56.29 -34.19
N ILE A 147 2.14 57.47 -33.59
CA ILE A 147 2.31 57.64 -32.12
C ILE A 147 1.00 57.36 -31.34
N TRP A 148 -0.15 57.38 -32.04
CA TRP A 148 -1.45 56.94 -31.54
C TRP A 148 -2.00 55.81 -32.42
N SER A 149 -2.68 54.84 -31.81
CA SER A 149 -3.50 53.89 -32.57
C SER A 149 -4.69 54.63 -33.24
N PRO A 150 -5.21 54.10 -34.35
CA PRO A 150 -6.47 54.60 -34.90
C PRO A 150 -7.58 54.48 -33.84
N TRP A 151 -8.50 55.44 -33.82
CA TRP A 151 -9.73 55.30 -33.04
C TRP A 151 -10.41 53.96 -33.35
N SER A 152 -10.78 53.22 -32.30
CA SER A 152 -11.55 51.99 -32.45
C SER A 152 -12.91 52.26 -33.12
N PRO A 153 -13.56 51.23 -33.69
CA PRO A 153 -14.96 51.34 -34.08
C PRO A 153 -15.80 51.79 -32.88
N TRP A 154 -16.82 52.61 -33.14
CA TRP A 154 -17.80 52.98 -32.13
C TRP A 154 -18.38 51.73 -31.46
N SER A 155 -18.31 51.67 -30.12
CA SER A 155 -18.83 50.54 -29.34
C SER A 155 -20.33 50.36 -29.56
N LYS A 156 -20.88 49.18 -29.23
CA LYS A 156 -22.33 48.99 -29.24
C LYS A 156 -22.99 50.04 -28.34
N CYS A 157 -24.21 50.48 -28.69
CA CYS A 157 -24.91 51.50 -27.93
C CYS A 157 -25.00 51.08 -26.45
N SER A 158 -24.54 51.93 -25.52
CA SER A 158 -24.45 51.56 -24.10
C SER A 158 -25.81 51.28 -23.45
N ALA A 159 -26.91 51.75 -24.05
CA ALA A 159 -28.26 51.38 -23.70
C ALA A 159 -28.73 50.21 -24.58
N ALA A 160 -29.05 49.08 -23.97
CA ALA A 160 -29.38 47.84 -24.68
C ALA A 160 -30.79 47.84 -25.34
N CYS A 161 -31.72 48.69 -24.89
CA CYS A 161 -33.03 48.88 -25.52
C CYS A 161 -33.73 50.17 -25.07
N GLY A 162 -34.44 50.83 -26.00
CA GLY A 162 -35.49 51.81 -25.69
C GLY A 162 -35.07 53.19 -25.16
N HIS A 163 -33.79 53.42 -24.87
CA HIS A 163 -33.27 54.69 -24.37
C HIS A 163 -32.03 55.14 -25.14
N THR A 164 -31.74 56.45 -25.08
CA THR A 164 -30.55 57.06 -25.69
C THR A 164 -29.29 56.57 -25.00
N GLY A 165 -28.51 55.74 -25.67
CA GLY A 165 -27.19 55.32 -25.20
C GLY A 165 -26.08 56.21 -25.75
N VAL A 166 -24.85 55.93 -25.31
CA VAL A 166 -23.62 56.51 -25.86
C VAL A 166 -22.78 55.38 -26.42
N GLN A 167 -22.37 55.49 -27.68
CA GLN A 167 -21.25 54.73 -28.21
C GLN A 167 -19.98 55.49 -27.83
N THR A 168 -18.99 54.81 -27.27
CA THR A 168 -17.64 55.34 -27.12
C THR A 168 -16.67 54.66 -28.07
N ARG A 169 -15.62 55.38 -28.44
CA ARG A 169 -14.45 54.82 -29.10
C ARG A 169 -13.20 55.31 -28.41
N THR A 170 -12.21 54.45 -28.31
CA THR A 170 -10.94 54.70 -27.65
C THR A 170 -9.79 54.59 -28.64
N ARG A 171 -8.72 55.36 -28.39
CA ARG A 171 -7.40 55.21 -29.00
C ARG A 171 -6.35 55.16 -27.91
N THR A 172 -5.31 54.39 -28.16
CA THR A 172 -4.20 54.14 -27.24
C THR A 172 -2.93 54.82 -27.73
N CYS A 173 -2.22 55.46 -26.81
CA CYS A 173 -0.86 55.93 -27.05
C CYS A 173 0.04 54.72 -27.35
N LEU A 174 0.86 54.80 -28.39
CA LEU A 174 1.78 53.73 -28.82
C LEU A 174 3.25 54.09 -28.60
N ALA A 175 3.53 55.21 -27.90
CA ALA A 175 4.89 55.58 -27.48
C ALA A 175 5.24 54.98 -26.12
N GLU A 176 6.52 54.62 -25.93
CA GLU A 176 7.03 54.02 -24.68
C GLU A 176 7.12 55.04 -23.51
N THR A 177 7.03 56.34 -23.79
CA THR A 177 7.12 57.42 -22.79
C THR A 177 5.84 58.26 -22.74
N VAL A 178 5.20 58.24 -21.57
CA VAL A 178 3.83 58.77 -21.35
C VAL A 178 3.68 60.28 -21.62
N SER A 179 4.76 61.06 -21.51
CA SER A 179 4.76 62.52 -21.67
C SER A 179 4.61 63.03 -23.11
N LEU A 180 4.61 62.13 -24.11
CA LEU A 180 4.43 62.47 -25.54
C LEU A 180 2.97 62.34 -26.03
N CYS A 181 2.04 61.95 -25.15
CA CYS A 181 0.65 61.64 -25.50
C CYS A 181 -0.35 62.49 -24.70
N ASN A 182 -0.39 63.79 -24.97
CA ASN A 182 -1.22 64.77 -24.25
C ASN A 182 -2.65 64.97 -24.82
N GLU A 183 -3.07 64.16 -25.79
CA GLU A 183 -4.43 64.23 -26.36
C GLU A 183 -5.41 63.23 -25.70
N ALA A 184 -6.71 63.53 -25.76
CA ALA A 184 -7.75 62.65 -25.25
C ALA A 184 -7.78 61.27 -25.97
N SER A 185 -7.82 60.22 -25.16
CA SER A 185 -7.80 58.81 -25.56
C SER A 185 -9.19 58.17 -25.71
N GLU A 186 -10.26 58.87 -25.37
CA GLU A 186 -11.66 58.41 -25.49
C GLU A 186 -12.57 59.51 -26.06
N GLU A 187 -13.53 59.12 -26.91
CA GLU A 187 -14.53 59.99 -27.55
C GLU A 187 -15.90 59.31 -27.50
N GLY A 188 -17.00 60.08 -27.32
CA GLY A 188 -18.36 59.57 -27.15
C GLY A 188 -19.38 60.22 -28.09
N ARG A 189 -20.37 59.45 -28.60
CA ARG A 189 -21.53 59.94 -29.38
C ARG A 189 -22.84 59.25 -28.99
N LEU A 190 -23.98 59.92 -29.15
CA LEU A 190 -25.31 59.38 -28.81
C LEU A 190 -25.85 58.40 -29.87
N CYS A 191 -26.70 57.45 -29.44
CA CYS A 191 -27.31 56.39 -30.26
C CYS A 191 -28.66 55.90 -29.69
N MET A 192 -29.47 55.22 -30.50
CA MET A 192 -30.70 54.50 -30.09
C MET A 192 -30.85 53.23 -30.96
N ASP A 193 -31.30 52.12 -30.36
CA ASP A 193 -31.53 50.83 -31.04
C ASP A 193 -32.91 50.21 -30.68
N GLN A 194 -33.36 49.27 -31.52
CA GLN A 194 -34.75 48.76 -31.57
C GLN A 194 -35.09 47.72 -30.47
N ALA A 195 -36.38 47.42 -30.27
CA ALA A 195 -36.91 46.76 -29.07
C ALA A 195 -36.45 45.30 -28.81
N CYS A 196 -36.23 44.97 -27.53
CA CYS A 196 -35.66 43.69 -27.07
C CYS A 196 -36.66 42.54 -26.84
N THR A 197 -36.19 41.32 -27.10
CA THR A 197 -36.76 40.07 -26.56
C THR A 197 -36.62 39.98 -25.03
N ALA A 198 -37.62 39.40 -24.35
CA ALA A 198 -37.71 39.36 -22.90
C ALA A 198 -36.63 38.46 -22.24
N CYS A 199 -36.10 38.92 -21.11
CA CYS A 199 -35.27 38.13 -20.19
C CYS A 199 -36.20 37.46 -19.15
N ASP A 200 -36.15 36.12 -19.05
CA ASP A 200 -37.00 35.33 -18.13
C ASP A 200 -36.61 35.43 -16.65
N LEU A 201 -35.53 36.16 -16.30
CA LEU A 201 -35.06 36.30 -14.93
C LEU A 201 -35.86 37.38 -14.17
N THR A 202 -36.87 36.98 -13.41
CA THR A 202 -37.62 37.91 -12.54
C THR A 202 -36.86 38.19 -11.22
N CYS A 203 -36.28 39.39 -11.09
CA CYS A 203 -35.67 39.87 -9.84
C CYS A 203 -36.73 40.43 -8.88
N PRO A 204 -36.91 39.88 -7.65
CA PRO A 204 -37.84 40.44 -6.67
C PRO A 204 -37.37 41.76 -6.04
N MET A 205 -36.07 42.03 -6.12
CA MET A 205 -35.40 43.23 -5.65
C MET A 205 -34.29 43.57 -6.65
N GLY A 206 -34.09 44.87 -6.92
CA GLY A 206 -33.08 45.35 -7.87
C GLY A 206 -33.45 45.13 -9.35
N GLN A 207 -32.45 45.24 -10.21
CA GLN A 207 -32.57 45.07 -11.66
C GLN A 207 -31.70 43.90 -12.13
N VAL A 208 -32.10 43.24 -13.22
CA VAL A 208 -31.29 42.19 -13.85
C VAL A 208 -30.01 42.80 -14.43
N ASN A 209 -28.87 42.13 -14.30
CA ASN A 209 -27.62 42.55 -14.93
C ASN A 209 -27.64 42.38 -16.46
N ALA A 210 -26.68 43.00 -17.16
CA ALA A 210 -26.64 42.99 -18.63
C ALA A 210 -26.53 41.58 -19.26
N ASP A 211 -26.06 40.59 -18.51
CA ASP A 211 -25.89 39.20 -18.95
C ASP A 211 -27.12 38.31 -18.67
N CYS A 212 -28.18 38.84 -18.03
CA CYS A 212 -29.38 38.09 -17.58
C CYS A 212 -29.03 36.88 -16.67
N ASP A 213 -27.98 36.99 -15.85
CA ASP A 213 -27.49 35.92 -14.96
C ASP A 213 -27.42 36.27 -13.46
N ALA A 214 -27.68 37.52 -13.04
CA ALA A 214 -27.79 37.93 -11.64
C ALA A 214 -28.65 39.19 -11.40
N CYS A 215 -29.15 39.36 -10.18
CA CYS A 215 -29.89 40.55 -9.73
C CYS A 215 -28.97 41.56 -9.04
N MET A 216 -29.01 42.82 -9.46
CA MET A 216 -28.17 43.92 -9.00
C MET A 216 -28.97 45.02 -8.30
N CYS A 217 -28.50 45.44 -7.13
CA CYS A 217 -29.16 46.38 -6.23
C CYS A 217 -28.27 47.61 -6.02
N GLN A 218 -28.74 48.77 -6.48
CA GLN A 218 -28.12 50.06 -6.15
C GLN A 218 -28.14 50.24 -4.62
N ASP A 219 -27.04 50.75 -4.06
CA ASP A 219 -26.77 50.91 -2.62
C ASP A 219 -26.54 49.65 -1.76
N PHE A 220 -26.52 48.42 -2.31
CA PHE A 220 -26.17 47.24 -1.49
C PHE A 220 -24.66 46.95 -1.45
N MET A 221 -24.10 46.71 -0.26
CA MET A 221 -22.71 46.25 -0.09
C MET A 221 -22.63 44.99 0.78
N LEU A 222 -22.11 43.90 0.21
CA LEU A 222 -21.72 42.73 0.97
C LEU A 222 -20.29 42.90 1.49
N HIS A 223 -20.12 42.83 2.80
CA HIS A 223 -18.84 42.63 3.45
C HIS A 223 -18.67 41.15 3.78
N GLY A 224 -17.45 40.63 3.71
CA GLY A 224 -17.19 39.31 4.24
C GLY A 224 -15.80 39.15 4.82
N ALA A 225 -15.68 38.17 5.72
CA ALA A 225 -14.41 37.76 6.31
C ALA A 225 -14.29 36.24 6.17
N VAL A 226 -13.15 35.79 5.64
CA VAL A 226 -12.85 34.37 5.45
C VAL A 226 -11.64 34.00 6.29
N SER A 227 -11.79 33.00 7.15
CA SER A 227 -10.72 32.37 7.91
C SER A 227 -10.31 31.02 7.32
N LEU A 228 -9.12 30.56 7.70
CA LEU A 228 -8.62 29.19 7.53
C LEU A 228 -8.95 28.39 8.80
N PRO A 229 -8.89 27.05 8.77
CA PRO A 229 -9.12 26.22 9.96
C PRO A 229 -8.29 26.70 11.16
N GLY A 230 -8.94 27.07 12.26
CA GLY A 230 -8.28 27.61 13.45
C GLY A 230 -8.10 29.13 13.41
N GLY A 231 -9.01 29.86 12.77
CA GLY A 231 -9.16 31.32 12.92
C GLY A 231 -8.20 32.22 12.13
N ALA A 232 -7.10 31.70 11.58
CA ALA A 232 -6.13 32.50 10.83
C ALA A 232 -6.73 33.13 9.55
N PRO A 233 -6.37 34.37 9.14
CA PRO A 233 -6.99 35.05 8.00
C PRO A 233 -6.69 34.37 6.65
N ALA A 234 -7.73 34.10 5.86
CA ALA A 234 -7.60 33.43 4.55
C ALA A 234 -7.22 34.39 3.42
N SER A 235 -6.01 34.97 3.50
CA SER A 235 -5.51 35.91 2.49
C SER A 235 -5.39 35.28 1.08
N GLY A 236 -5.70 36.07 0.05
CA GLY A 236 -5.59 35.68 -1.36
C GLY A 236 -6.61 34.65 -1.87
N ALA A 237 -7.64 34.32 -1.08
CA ALA A 237 -8.78 33.53 -1.54
C ALA A 237 -9.58 34.31 -2.60
N THR A 238 -10.12 33.62 -3.60
CA THR A 238 -10.85 34.25 -4.72
C THR A 238 -12.35 33.98 -4.58
N VAL A 239 -13.16 35.03 -4.66
CA VAL A 239 -14.62 35.00 -4.56
C VAL A 239 -15.21 35.02 -5.97
N TYR A 240 -15.99 34.01 -6.33
CA TYR A 240 -16.69 33.89 -7.61
C TYR A 240 -18.20 34.01 -7.41
N LEU A 241 -18.90 34.59 -8.40
CA LEU A 241 -20.33 34.40 -8.56
C LEU A 241 -20.60 33.09 -9.30
N LEU A 242 -21.44 32.24 -8.74
CA LEU A 242 -21.81 30.96 -9.35
C LEU A 242 -22.95 31.14 -10.37
N THR A 243 -22.59 31.51 -11.59
CA THR A 243 -23.50 31.47 -12.75
C THR A 243 -23.11 30.32 -13.69
N LYS A 244 -23.68 30.23 -14.91
CA LYS A 244 -23.35 29.16 -15.88
C LYS A 244 -21.85 29.06 -16.19
N THR A 245 -21.11 30.16 -16.03
CA THR A 245 -19.64 30.22 -16.06
C THR A 245 -19.17 31.01 -14.83
N PRO A 246 -18.37 30.45 -13.91
CA PRO A 246 -17.97 31.17 -12.69
C PRO A 246 -17.21 32.47 -12.98
N LYS A 247 -17.77 33.61 -12.56
CA LYS A 247 -17.17 34.94 -12.76
C LYS A 247 -16.44 35.40 -11.48
N PRO A 248 -15.12 35.69 -11.50
CA PRO A 248 -14.40 36.20 -10.33
C PRO A 248 -14.85 37.63 -10.00
N LEU A 249 -15.24 37.88 -8.74
CA LEU A 249 -15.69 39.18 -8.26
C LEU A 249 -14.58 39.95 -7.53
N THR A 250 -13.86 39.29 -6.62
CA THR A 250 -12.81 39.90 -5.79
C THR A 250 -11.88 38.85 -5.20
N LYS A 251 -10.76 39.28 -4.61
CA LYS A 251 -9.92 38.48 -3.71
C LYS A 251 -10.00 39.00 -2.27
N THR A 252 -9.61 38.17 -1.30
CA THR A 252 -9.47 38.57 0.10
C THR A 252 -8.14 39.27 0.36
N ASP A 253 -8.15 40.25 1.27
CA ASP A 253 -6.97 40.98 1.74
C ASP A 253 -6.12 40.19 2.75
N SER A 254 -5.06 40.80 3.28
CA SER A 254 -4.18 40.19 4.30
C SER A 254 -4.87 39.84 5.61
N SER A 255 -6.04 40.43 5.90
CA SER A 255 -6.90 40.12 7.05
C SER A 255 -8.02 39.13 6.70
N GLY A 256 -8.00 38.55 5.50
CA GLY A 256 -9.02 37.61 5.03
C GLY A 256 -10.34 38.27 4.63
N ARG A 257 -10.41 39.60 4.58
CA ARG A 257 -11.66 40.34 4.31
C ARG A 257 -11.86 40.61 2.82
N PHE A 258 -13.12 40.69 2.41
CA PHE A 258 -13.52 41.04 1.05
C PHE A 258 -14.78 41.92 1.05
N ARG A 259 -15.05 42.57 -0.09
CA ARG A 259 -16.26 43.37 -0.32
C ARG A 259 -16.80 43.12 -1.73
N VAL A 260 -18.10 42.92 -1.86
CA VAL A 260 -18.82 42.78 -3.13
C VAL A 260 -19.92 43.85 -3.19
N PRO A 261 -19.76 44.91 -4.02
CA PRO A 261 -20.80 45.90 -4.21
C PRO A 261 -21.88 45.41 -5.19
N GLY A 262 -23.12 45.85 -4.99
CA GLY A 262 -24.17 45.81 -5.99
C GLY A 262 -24.91 44.48 -6.19
N LEU A 263 -24.48 43.36 -5.60
CA LEU A 263 -25.19 42.08 -5.72
C LEU A 263 -26.40 42.04 -4.77
N CYS A 264 -27.61 41.74 -5.26
CA CYS A 264 -28.81 41.82 -4.43
C CYS A 264 -28.85 40.78 -3.28
N PRO A 265 -29.39 41.16 -2.10
CA PRO A 265 -29.69 40.25 -0.98
C PRO A 265 -30.96 39.41 -1.25
N ASP A 266 -30.93 38.61 -2.32
CA ASP A 266 -32.10 37.93 -2.90
C ASP A 266 -32.45 36.58 -2.25
N GLY A 267 -31.52 35.97 -1.50
CA GLY A 267 -31.65 34.61 -0.96
C GLY A 267 -31.46 33.50 -2.00
N LYS A 268 -30.96 33.81 -3.21
CA LYS A 268 -30.84 32.90 -4.36
C LYS A 268 -29.46 32.88 -4.98
N SER A 269 -28.79 34.02 -5.06
CA SER A 269 -27.46 34.15 -5.64
C SER A 269 -26.43 33.43 -4.77
N ILE A 270 -25.56 32.60 -5.37
CA ILE A 270 -24.55 31.80 -4.65
C ILE A 270 -23.14 32.29 -5.01
N LEU A 271 -22.31 32.49 -3.99
CA LEU A 271 -20.89 32.78 -4.10
C LEU A 271 -20.07 31.51 -3.86
N LYS A 272 -19.15 31.16 -4.78
CA LYS A 272 -18.12 30.12 -4.59
C LYS A 272 -16.82 30.80 -4.20
N ILE A 273 -16.31 30.58 -2.98
CA ILE A 273 -15.02 31.10 -2.53
C ILE A 273 -14.00 29.97 -2.59
N THR A 274 -12.88 30.17 -3.28
CA THR A 274 -11.85 29.13 -3.47
C THR A 274 -10.47 29.59 -2.99
N LYS A 275 -9.70 28.63 -2.47
CA LYS A 275 -8.29 28.78 -2.12
C LYS A 275 -7.60 27.43 -2.31
N ALA A 276 -6.38 27.40 -2.84
CA ALA A 276 -5.63 26.16 -3.04
C ALA A 276 -5.46 25.39 -1.72
N LYS A 277 -5.56 24.05 -1.77
CA LYS A 277 -5.52 23.13 -0.61
C LYS A 277 -6.70 23.23 0.38
N PHE A 278 -7.75 23.99 0.06
CA PHE A 278 -8.97 24.11 0.87
C PHE A 278 -10.23 23.79 0.06
N ALA A 279 -11.21 23.16 0.71
CA ALA A 279 -12.49 22.86 0.10
C ALA A 279 -13.25 24.17 -0.25
N PRO A 280 -13.89 24.28 -1.43
CA PRO A 280 -14.56 25.51 -1.82
C PRO A 280 -15.77 25.80 -0.92
N ILE A 281 -15.88 27.05 -0.44
CA ILE A 281 -17.00 27.50 0.38
C ILE A 281 -18.12 27.98 -0.55
N MET A 282 -19.33 27.47 -0.35
CA MET A 282 -20.53 27.91 -1.05
C MET A 282 -21.38 28.76 -0.10
N LEU A 283 -21.47 30.07 -0.34
CA LEU A 283 -22.30 31.00 0.45
C LEU A 283 -23.52 31.44 -0.36
N THR A 284 -24.72 31.24 0.17
CA THR A 284 -25.94 31.83 -0.41
C THR A 284 -26.09 33.26 0.10
N MET A 285 -26.46 34.20 -0.78
CA MET A 285 -26.67 35.60 -0.41
C MET A 285 -27.70 35.73 0.71
N PRO A 286 -27.44 36.51 1.77
CA PRO A 286 -28.38 36.69 2.86
C PRO A 286 -29.60 37.48 2.40
N LYS A 287 -30.81 37.00 2.71
CA LYS A 287 -32.05 37.72 2.40
C LYS A 287 -32.30 38.83 3.42
N THR A 288 -32.11 40.09 3.04
CA THR A 288 -32.23 41.25 3.94
C THR A 288 -32.72 42.51 3.22
N GLY A 289 -33.41 43.39 3.94
CA GLY A 289 -33.77 44.74 3.47
C GLY A 289 -32.74 45.83 3.83
N LEU A 290 -31.63 45.46 4.48
CA LEU A 290 -30.56 46.40 4.86
C LEU A 290 -29.68 46.75 3.65
N LYS A 291 -29.11 47.96 3.64
CA LYS A 291 -28.14 48.41 2.62
C LYS A 291 -26.77 47.72 2.69
N ALA A 292 -26.50 46.94 3.74
CA ALA A 292 -25.30 46.12 3.83
C ALA A 292 -25.58 44.82 4.58
N ALA A 293 -24.77 43.80 4.29
CA ALA A 293 -24.72 42.56 5.07
C ALA A 293 -23.27 42.11 5.27
N THR A 294 -23.03 41.39 6.36
CA THR A 294 -21.72 40.80 6.68
C THR A 294 -21.84 39.28 6.67
N VAL A 295 -20.94 38.60 5.94
CA VAL A 295 -20.85 37.13 5.93
C VAL A 295 -19.48 36.67 6.42
N ASN A 296 -19.46 35.82 7.44
CA ASN A 296 -18.25 35.19 7.94
C ASN A 296 -18.23 33.73 7.50
N ALA A 297 -17.09 33.23 7.07
CA ALA A 297 -16.93 31.83 6.66
C ALA A 297 -15.54 31.31 7.01
N GLU A 298 -15.43 30.02 7.28
CA GLU A 298 -14.17 29.34 7.56
C GLU A 298 -13.94 28.27 6.48
N PHE A 299 -12.75 28.25 5.89
CA PHE A 299 -12.33 27.17 5.00
C PHE A 299 -12.14 25.88 5.79
N MET A 300 -12.51 24.75 5.18
CA MET A 300 -12.03 23.43 5.62
C MET A 300 -10.86 23.00 4.75
N ARG A 301 -9.87 22.29 5.30
CA ARG A 301 -8.80 21.66 4.51
C ARG A 301 -9.44 20.72 3.47
N ALA A 302 -8.90 20.72 2.25
CA ALA A 302 -9.32 19.76 1.25
C ALA A 302 -8.83 18.36 1.67
N GLU A 303 -9.74 17.39 1.70
CA GLU A 303 -9.43 15.98 1.98
C GLU A 303 -9.79 15.18 0.73
N THR A 304 -8.80 14.45 0.20
CA THR A 304 -9.00 13.52 -0.91
C THR A 304 -10.10 12.51 -0.55
N PRO A 305 -10.95 12.10 -1.51
CA PRO A 305 -11.97 11.11 -1.22
C PRO A 305 -11.31 9.77 -0.84
N TYR A 306 -11.88 9.07 0.13
CA TYR A 306 -11.49 7.72 0.52
C TYR A 306 -12.72 6.80 0.57
N ILE A 307 -12.53 5.52 0.26
CA ILE A 307 -13.62 4.54 0.19
C ILE A 307 -13.98 4.06 1.61
N VAL A 308 -15.27 4.12 1.95
CA VAL A 308 -15.84 3.67 3.23
C VAL A 308 -16.64 2.37 3.06
N MET A 309 -17.15 2.12 1.86
CA MET A 309 -17.81 0.86 1.51
C MET A 309 -17.32 0.42 0.14
N ASN A 310 -16.70 -0.75 0.08
CA ASN A 310 -16.25 -1.40 -1.14
C ASN A 310 -17.35 -2.32 -1.70
N PRO A 311 -17.35 -2.64 -3.00
CA PRO A 311 -18.24 -3.67 -3.53
C PRO A 311 -17.87 -5.04 -2.98
N GLU A 312 -18.88 -5.89 -2.75
CA GLU A 312 -18.68 -7.26 -2.27
C GLU A 312 -18.60 -8.25 -3.44
N THR A 313 -17.72 -9.25 -3.32
CA THR A 313 -17.69 -10.43 -4.19
C THR A 313 -18.97 -11.25 -4.04
N LYS A 314 -19.62 -11.60 -5.14
CA LYS A 314 -20.92 -12.30 -5.14
C LYS A 314 -21.02 -13.38 -6.20
N ALA A 315 -21.71 -14.46 -5.86
CA ALA A 315 -22.15 -15.49 -6.80
C ALA A 315 -23.66 -15.36 -7.05
N ARG A 316 -24.08 -15.55 -8.31
CA ARG A 316 -25.47 -15.55 -8.77
C ARG A 316 -25.67 -16.56 -9.88
N ARG A 317 -26.92 -16.95 -10.14
CA ARG A 317 -27.31 -17.70 -11.34
C ARG A 317 -27.69 -16.73 -12.48
N ALA A 318 -27.54 -17.20 -13.72
CA ALA A 318 -28.05 -16.52 -14.90
C ALA A 318 -29.55 -16.16 -14.73
N GLY A 319 -29.96 -14.99 -15.23
CA GLY A 319 -31.30 -14.42 -15.07
C GLY A 319 -31.57 -13.72 -13.72
N GLN A 320 -30.74 -13.91 -12.69
CA GLN A 320 -30.91 -13.20 -11.41
C GLN A 320 -30.51 -11.72 -11.51
N SER A 321 -30.65 -10.99 -10.39
CA SER A 321 -30.19 -9.60 -10.26
C SER A 321 -29.17 -9.47 -9.12
N VAL A 322 -28.21 -8.55 -9.26
CA VAL A 322 -27.21 -8.22 -8.25
C VAL A 322 -27.09 -6.70 -8.09
N SER A 323 -26.66 -6.28 -6.91
CA SER A 323 -26.23 -4.92 -6.66
C SER A 323 -24.82 -4.94 -6.11
N LEU A 324 -23.97 -4.11 -6.73
CA LEU A 324 -22.66 -3.74 -6.23
C LEU A 324 -22.76 -2.29 -5.74
N CYS A 325 -22.13 -1.98 -4.61
CA CYS A 325 -22.21 -0.65 -4.00
C CYS A 325 -20.83 -0.15 -3.62
N CYS A 326 -20.63 1.15 -3.77
CA CYS A 326 -19.38 1.84 -3.54
C CYS A 326 -19.70 3.20 -2.90
N LYS A 327 -19.17 3.46 -1.72
CA LYS A 327 -19.36 4.75 -1.04
C LYS A 327 -18.03 5.33 -0.63
N ALA A 328 -17.79 6.56 -1.02
CA ALA A 328 -16.63 7.34 -0.65
C ALA A 328 -17.02 8.61 0.13
N THR A 329 -16.11 9.10 0.95
CA THR A 329 -16.23 10.35 1.72
C THR A 329 -14.94 11.16 1.56
N GLY A 330 -15.05 12.49 1.58
CA GLY A 330 -13.94 13.43 1.46
C GLY A 330 -14.44 14.86 1.69
N LYS A 331 -13.56 15.85 1.57
CA LYS A 331 -13.91 17.28 1.72
C LYS A 331 -13.36 18.08 0.53
N PRO A 332 -14.19 18.50 -0.44
CA PRO A 332 -15.62 18.21 -0.57
C PRO A 332 -15.89 16.73 -0.85
N GLY A 333 -17.12 16.30 -0.54
CA GLY A 333 -17.57 14.94 -0.84
C GLY A 333 -17.56 14.64 -2.35
N PRO A 334 -17.33 13.38 -2.76
CA PRO A 334 -17.29 13.01 -4.16
C PRO A 334 -18.66 13.14 -4.85
N ASP A 335 -18.68 13.87 -5.96
CA ASP A 335 -19.85 14.16 -6.79
C ASP A 335 -19.96 13.21 -8.00
N LYS A 336 -18.88 12.52 -8.36
CA LYS A 336 -18.81 11.63 -9.54
C LYS A 336 -18.39 10.21 -9.15
N TYR A 337 -19.09 9.23 -9.69
CA TYR A 337 -18.81 7.81 -9.55
C TYR A 337 -18.77 7.14 -10.93
N PHE A 338 -17.67 6.45 -11.20
CA PHE A 338 -17.44 5.69 -12.43
C PHE A 338 -17.31 4.21 -12.07
N TRP A 339 -17.96 3.30 -12.81
CA TRP A 339 -17.82 1.86 -12.60
C TRP A 339 -17.07 1.22 -13.76
N TYR A 340 -16.20 0.27 -13.43
CA TYR A 340 -15.38 -0.46 -14.38
C TYR A 340 -15.70 -1.95 -14.29
N HIS A 341 -15.75 -2.63 -15.45
CA HIS A 341 -15.86 -4.08 -15.59
C HIS A 341 -14.65 -4.59 -16.37
N ASN A 342 -13.88 -5.51 -15.79
CA ASN A 342 -12.62 -6.03 -16.37
C ASN A 342 -11.68 -4.91 -16.88
N GLY A 343 -11.59 -3.81 -16.13
CA GLY A 343 -10.80 -2.61 -16.48
C GLY A 343 -11.44 -1.64 -17.47
N THR A 344 -12.57 -1.98 -18.09
CA THR A 344 -13.29 -1.12 -19.05
C THR A 344 -14.36 -0.28 -18.35
N LEU A 345 -14.44 1.01 -18.65
CA LEU A 345 -15.46 1.92 -18.10
C LEU A 345 -16.87 1.54 -18.62
N LEU A 346 -17.82 1.36 -17.72
CA LEU A 346 -19.23 1.16 -18.05
C LEU A 346 -19.90 2.48 -18.47
N ASP A 347 -20.80 2.42 -19.46
CA ASP A 347 -21.52 3.59 -19.95
C ASP A 347 -22.53 4.12 -18.90
N PRO A 348 -22.34 5.34 -18.37
CA PRO A 348 -23.25 5.90 -17.36
C PRO A 348 -24.68 6.09 -17.88
N SER A 349 -24.87 6.28 -19.19
CA SER A 349 -26.18 6.47 -19.81
C SER A 349 -27.01 5.18 -19.87
N LEU A 350 -26.34 4.05 -20.09
CA LEU A 350 -26.95 2.72 -20.17
C LEU A 350 -27.26 2.17 -18.77
N TYR A 351 -26.30 2.25 -17.84
CA TYR A 351 -26.41 1.63 -16.52
C TYR A 351 -26.97 2.55 -15.43
N LYS A 352 -26.99 3.88 -15.64
CA LYS A 352 -27.49 4.91 -14.70
C LYS A 352 -26.97 4.72 -13.27
N HIS A 353 -25.67 4.44 -13.16
CA HIS A 353 -25.01 4.12 -11.90
C HIS A 353 -24.49 5.39 -11.19
N GLU A 354 -24.51 5.36 -9.86
CA GLU A 354 -23.83 6.33 -9.00
C GLU A 354 -22.95 5.56 -8.00
N SER A 355 -23.10 5.81 -6.70
CA SER A 355 -22.61 4.97 -5.60
C SER A 355 -23.16 3.52 -5.61
N LYS A 356 -24.10 3.20 -6.50
CA LYS A 356 -24.72 1.88 -6.64
C LYS A 356 -24.82 1.48 -8.12
N LEU A 357 -24.36 0.28 -8.44
CA LEU A 357 -24.53 -0.38 -9.72
C LEU A 357 -25.51 -1.55 -9.54
N VAL A 358 -26.57 -1.61 -10.35
CA VAL A 358 -27.58 -2.68 -10.31
C VAL A 358 -27.64 -3.37 -11.67
N LEU A 359 -27.27 -4.65 -11.70
CA LEU A 359 -27.38 -5.50 -12.88
C LEU A 359 -28.61 -6.40 -12.73
N ARG A 360 -29.45 -6.46 -13.76
CA ARG A 360 -30.68 -7.25 -13.81
C ARG A 360 -30.61 -8.24 -14.98
N ASN A 361 -31.26 -9.40 -14.82
CA ASN A 361 -31.26 -10.46 -15.83
C ASN A 361 -29.83 -10.89 -16.22
N LEU A 362 -29.01 -11.21 -15.21
CA LEU A 362 -27.58 -11.48 -15.35
C LEU A 362 -27.27 -12.50 -16.44
N GLN A 363 -26.30 -12.16 -17.29
CA GLN A 363 -25.77 -13.02 -18.35
C GLN A 363 -24.34 -13.47 -17.99
N GLN A 364 -23.85 -14.56 -18.59
CA GLN A 364 -22.52 -15.12 -18.26
C GLN A 364 -21.35 -14.19 -18.64
N ASP A 365 -21.50 -13.39 -19.69
CA ASP A 365 -20.54 -12.37 -20.14
C ASP A 365 -20.39 -11.21 -19.14
N GLN A 366 -21.36 -11.02 -18.24
CA GLN A 366 -21.31 -10.04 -17.15
C GLN A 366 -20.51 -10.53 -15.94
N ALA A 367 -20.03 -11.78 -15.94
CA ALA A 367 -19.09 -12.25 -14.93
C ALA A 367 -17.72 -11.52 -15.03
N GLY A 368 -16.96 -11.52 -13.94
CA GLY A 368 -15.64 -10.92 -13.89
C GLY A 368 -15.48 -9.89 -12.78
N GLU A 369 -14.59 -8.93 -12.99
CA GLU A 369 -14.08 -8.01 -11.98
C GLU A 369 -14.73 -6.64 -12.07
N TYR A 370 -15.21 -6.12 -10.94
CA TYR A 370 -15.86 -4.81 -10.85
C TYR A 370 -15.21 -3.94 -9.78
N PHE A 371 -14.94 -2.68 -10.11
CA PHE A 371 -14.53 -1.65 -9.15
C PHE A 371 -15.14 -0.30 -9.51
N CYS A 372 -15.20 0.61 -8.54
CA CYS A 372 -15.60 1.99 -8.77
C CYS A 372 -14.39 2.94 -8.67
N LYS A 373 -14.51 4.12 -9.29
CA LYS A 373 -13.69 5.29 -9.02
C LYS A 373 -14.61 6.44 -8.58
N ALA A 374 -14.38 6.96 -7.39
CA ALA A 374 -15.05 8.16 -6.87
C ALA A 374 -14.13 9.38 -7.06
N GLN A 375 -14.70 10.53 -7.43
CA GLN A 375 -13.94 11.76 -7.70
C GLN A 375 -14.64 12.99 -7.09
N SER A 376 -13.85 13.97 -6.65
CA SER A 376 -14.28 15.30 -6.18
C SER A 376 -13.32 16.40 -6.68
N ASP A 377 -13.63 17.67 -6.40
CA ASP A 377 -12.73 18.83 -6.63
C ASP A 377 -11.36 18.69 -5.92
N ALA A 378 -11.21 17.76 -4.95
CA ALA A 378 -9.97 17.53 -4.18
C ALA A 378 -9.14 16.32 -4.64
N GLY A 379 -9.62 15.49 -5.57
CA GLY A 379 -8.91 14.30 -6.05
C GLY A 379 -9.84 13.13 -6.38
N ALA A 380 -9.27 11.94 -6.53
CA ALA A 380 -10.03 10.72 -6.79
C ALA A 380 -9.53 9.52 -5.95
N VAL A 381 -10.33 8.44 -5.93
CA VAL A 381 -9.97 7.16 -5.29
C VAL A 381 -10.68 6.00 -5.98
N LYS A 382 -10.00 4.85 -6.09
CA LYS A 382 -10.58 3.59 -6.58
C LYS A 382 -10.97 2.67 -5.41
N SER A 383 -12.04 1.89 -5.57
CA SER A 383 -12.35 0.80 -4.63
C SER A 383 -11.45 -0.41 -4.85
N GLN A 384 -11.48 -1.31 -3.87
CA GLN A 384 -11.12 -2.70 -4.08
C GLN A 384 -11.97 -3.34 -5.19
N VAL A 385 -11.43 -4.38 -5.80
CA VAL A 385 -12.07 -5.17 -6.84
C VAL A 385 -13.00 -6.21 -6.20
N ALA A 386 -14.26 -6.25 -6.65
CA ALA A 386 -15.20 -7.31 -6.36
C ALA A 386 -15.31 -8.28 -7.53
N GLN A 387 -15.37 -9.57 -7.24
CA GLN A 387 -15.58 -10.61 -8.24
C GLN A 387 -17.07 -10.98 -8.33
N LEU A 388 -17.63 -10.94 -9.53
CA LEU A 388 -18.99 -11.40 -9.83
C LEU A 388 -18.93 -12.73 -10.59
N THR A 389 -19.40 -13.80 -9.94
CA THR A 389 -19.50 -15.13 -10.56
C THR A 389 -20.94 -15.38 -11.01
N VAL A 390 -21.14 -15.68 -12.30
CA VAL A 390 -22.45 -16.01 -12.87
C VAL A 390 -22.48 -17.48 -13.31
N ILE A 391 -23.21 -18.29 -12.55
CA ILE A 391 -23.37 -19.74 -12.73
C ILE A 391 -24.54 -19.98 -13.70
N ALA A 392 -24.47 -21.00 -14.56
CA ALA A 392 -25.59 -21.32 -15.46
C ALA A 392 -26.85 -21.79 -14.69
N ALA A 393 -27.99 -21.92 -15.36
CA ALA A 393 -29.24 -22.34 -14.71
C ALA A 393 -29.24 -23.82 -14.29
N ASP A 394 -28.57 -24.65 -15.09
CA ASP A 394 -28.40 -26.10 -15.00
C ASP A 394 -27.13 -26.54 -14.25
N GLU A 395 -26.16 -25.64 -14.08
CA GLU A 395 -24.87 -25.92 -13.44
C GLU A 395 -24.98 -26.03 -11.90
N THR A 396 -24.18 -26.91 -11.30
CA THR A 396 -24.07 -27.07 -9.84
C THR A 396 -23.25 -25.93 -9.22
N PRO A 397 -23.70 -25.25 -8.13
CA PRO A 397 -22.99 -24.08 -7.59
C PRO A 397 -21.60 -24.36 -6.99
N CYS A 398 -21.27 -25.63 -6.77
CA CYS A 398 -20.00 -26.11 -6.23
C CYS A 398 -19.62 -27.40 -6.98
N ASN A 399 -18.31 -27.66 -7.14
CA ASN A 399 -17.85 -28.96 -7.58
C ASN A 399 -18.23 -30.01 -6.51
N PRO A 400 -19.00 -31.07 -6.83
CA PRO A 400 -19.39 -32.08 -5.85
C PRO A 400 -18.23 -32.98 -5.39
N THR A 401 -17.13 -33.11 -6.16
CA THR A 401 -15.98 -33.95 -5.80
C THR A 401 -15.01 -33.19 -4.88
N PRO A 402 -14.65 -33.72 -3.70
CA PRO A 402 -13.59 -33.15 -2.86
C PRO A 402 -12.23 -33.09 -3.57
N GLU A 403 -11.45 -32.07 -3.23
CA GLU A 403 -10.04 -31.92 -3.62
C GLU A 403 -9.15 -32.67 -2.60
N SER A 404 -7.97 -33.13 -3.00
CA SER A 404 -7.06 -33.92 -2.13
C SER A 404 -6.57 -33.12 -0.93
N TYR A 405 -6.67 -33.68 0.28
CA TYR A 405 -6.14 -33.10 1.52
C TYR A 405 -5.39 -34.14 2.35
N LEU A 406 -4.07 -34.01 2.39
CA LEU A 406 -3.19 -34.95 3.08
C LEU A 406 -3.02 -34.58 4.56
N ILE A 407 -3.60 -35.37 5.47
CA ILE A 407 -3.24 -35.33 6.89
C ILE A 407 -1.99 -36.18 7.14
N ARG A 408 -1.21 -35.78 8.15
CA ARG A 408 -0.06 -36.57 8.64
C ARG A 408 -0.56 -37.66 9.60
N LEU A 409 0.04 -38.84 9.53
CA LEU A 409 -0.17 -39.98 10.42
C LEU A 409 0.95 -40.09 11.47
N PRO A 410 0.78 -40.87 12.56
CA PRO A 410 1.82 -41.02 13.57
C PRO A 410 3.10 -41.59 12.99
N HIS A 411 4.26 -41.29 13.61
CA HIS A 411 5.57 -41.80 13.18
C HIS A 411 5.67 -43.34 13.19
N ASP A 412 4.80 -44.00 13.95
CA ASP A 412 4.61 -45.44 14.08
C ASP A 412 3.53 -46.02 13.13
N CYS A 413 2.95 -45.20 12.25
CA CYS A 413 1.88 -45.56 11.31
C CYS A 413 2.28 -45.28 9.85
N PHE A 414 3.30 -45.98 9.36
CA PHE A 414 3.70 -45.92 7.95
C PHE A 414 2.72 -46.70 7.06
N GLN A 415 2.21 -46.06 6.00
CA GLN A 415 1.28 -46.69 5.06
C GLN A 415 2.06 -47.36 3.92
N ASN A 416 2.23 -48.68 4.03
CA ASN A 416 2.93 -49.47 3.00
C ASN A 416 2.29 -49.35 1.59
N ALA A 417 0.98 -49.13 1.51
CA ALA A 417 0.27 -49.00 0.23
C ALA A 417 0.58 -47.70 -0.53
N THR A 418 0.83 -46.59 0.19
CA THR A 418 1.18 -45.28 -0.41
C THR A 418 2.65 -44.91 -0.21
N ASN A 419 3.43 -45.77 0.46
CA ASN A 419 4.82 -45.56 0.86
C ASN A 419 5.04 -44.22 1.60
N SER A 420 4.11 -43.85 2.49
CA SER A 420 4.12 -42.53 3.14
C SER A 420 3.55 -42.53 4.57
N PHE A 421 3.81 -41.44 5.31
CA PHE A 421 3.15 -41.11 6.58
C PHE A 421 1.96 -40.16 6.38
N TYR A 422 1.35 -40.13 5.18
CA TYR A 422 0.24 -39.23 4.87
C TYR A 422 -0.96 -40.02 4.37
N TYR A 423 -2.16 -39.50 4.67
CA TYR A 423 -3.42 -40.07 4.23
C TYR A 423 -4.32 -38.97 3.66
N ASP A 424 -4.94 -39.23 2.52
CA ASP A 424 -5.87 -38.29 1.90
C ASP A 424 -7.27 -38.44 2.52
N VAL A 425 -7.75 -37.36 3.14
CA VAL A 425 -9.10 -37.29 3.71
C VAL A 425 -10.05 -36.42 2.89
N GLY A 426 -9.55 -35.76 1.84
CA GLY A 426 -10.29 -34.81 1.01
C GLY A 426 -10.69 -33.51 1.74
N HIS A 427 -10.85 -32.43 0.98
CA HIS A 427 -11.48 -31.19 1.45
C HIS A 427 -12.40 -30.58 0.39
N CYS A 428 -13.34 -29.74 0.83
CA CYS A 428 -14.17 -28.92 -0.06
C CYS A 428 -13.67 -27.47 -0.01
N PRO A 429 -13.24 -26.86 -1.13
CA PRO A 429 -12.68 -25.51 -1.13
C PRO A 429 -13.75 -24.47 -0.82
N VAL A 430 -13.46 -23.57 0.11
CA VAL A 430 -14.37 -22.49 0.54
C VAL A 430 -14.40 -21.38 -0.51
N LYS A 431 -15.36 -21.49 -1.43
CA LYS A 431 -15.67 -20.52 -2.51
C LYS A 431 -17.11 -20.04 -2.37
N THR A 432 -17.36 -18.77 -2.69
CA THR A 432 -18.73 -18.21 -2.69
C THR A 432 -19.58 -18.89 -3.76
N CYS A 433 -20.81 -19.25 -3.42
CA CYS A 433 -21.71 -20.03 -4.28
C CYS A 433 -23.13 -19.46 -4.30
N ALA A 434 -23.87 -19.73 -5.39
CA ALA A 434 -25.25 -19.27 -5.52
C ALA A 434 -26.21 -20.13 -4.67
N GLY A 435 -26.42 -19.72 -3.42
CA GLY A 435 -27.40 -20.31 -2.51
C GLY A 435 -28.83 -19.79 -2.70
N GLN A 436 -29.66 -19.97 -1.67
CA GLN A 436 -31.08 -19.58 -1.68
C GLN A 436 -31.23 -18.07 -1.43
N GLN A 437 -31.87 -17.36 -2.35
CA GLN A 437 -31.88 -15.89 -2.35
C GLN A 437 -33.10 -15.29 -1.64
N ASP A 438 -32.91 -14.18 -0.92
CA ASP A 438 -33.97 -13.25 -0.51
C ASP A 438 -34.35 -12.31 -1.68
N ASN A 439 -35.61 -11.91 -1.78
CA ASN A 439 -36.13 -11.09 -2.89
C ASN A 439 -35.59 -9.64 -2.92
N GLY A 440 -34.83 -9.22 -1.91
CA GLY A 440 -34.28 -7.86 -1.80
C GLY A 440 -32.97 -7.62 -2.55
N ILE A 441 -32.92 -6.61 -3.42
CA ILE A 441 -31.69 -6.13 -4.09
C ILE A 441 -30.89 -5.23 -3.13
N ARG A 442 -30.06 -5.84 -2.29
CA ARG A 442 -29.25 -5.18 -1.25
C ARG A 442 -27.77 -5.06 -1.65
N CYS A 443 -27.08 -4.07 -1.07
CA CYS A 443 -25.63 -3.92 -1.21
C CYS A 443 -24.88 -5.09 -0.58
N ARG A 444 -25.31 -5.48 0.63
CA ARG A 444 -24.82 -6.64 1.38
C ARG A 444 -25.91 -7.70 1.47
N ASP A 445 -25.57 -8.95 1.16
CA ASP A 445 -26.52 -10.06 1.22
C ASP A 445 -26.78 -10.46 2.68
N ALA A 446 -28.00 -10.88 3.03
CA ALA A 446 -28.37 -11.18 4.42
C ALA A 446 -27.80 -12.51 4.96
N VAL A 447 -27.48 -13.42 4.04
CA VAL A 447 -26.83 -14.71 4.30
C VAL A 447 -25.83 -14.95 3.18
N GLU A 448 -24.58 -15.20 3.53
CA GLU A 448 -23.54 -15.59 2.58
C GLU A 448 -23.54 -17.13 2.42
N TYR A 449 -23.25 -17.61 1.21
CA TYR A 449 -23.25 -19.03 0.88
C TYR A 449 -21.89 -19.46 0.32
N CYS A 450 -21.36 -20.55 0.88
CA CYS A 450 -20.02 -21.08 0.66
C CYS A 450 -20.09 -22.56 0.28
N CYS A 451 -19.21 -23.00 -0.62
CA CYS A 451 -18.95 -24.42 -0.83
C CYS A 451 -18.29 -25.03 0.40
N GLY A 452 -18.76 -26.20 0.83
CA GLY A 452 -18.23 -26.94 1.97
C GLY A 452 -18.64 -28.42 1.97
N ILE A 453 -18.17 -29.17 2.96
CA ILE A 453 -18.39 -30.62 3.06
C ILE A 453 -19.86 -30.91 3.35
N SER A 454 -20.49 -31.73 2.51
CA SER A 454 -21.90 -32.14 2.63
C SER A 454 -22.09 -33.60 3.02
N LYS A 455 -21.10 -34.46 2.75
CA LYS A 455 -21.12 -35.88 3.11
C LYS A 455 -19.71 -36.34 3.50
N THR A 456 -19.62 -37.07 4.62
CA THR A 456 -18.41 -37.74 5.10
C THR A 456 -18.63 -39.25 5.22
N GLU A 457 -17.54 -40.02 5.15
CA GLU A 457 -17.48 -41.44 5.44
C GLU A 457 -16.39 -41.72 6.47
N GLU A 458 -16.55 -42.79 7.27
CA GLU A 458 -15.54 -43.23 8.24
C GLU A 458 -14.66 -44.31 7.61
N LYS A 459 -13.34 -44.17 7.71
CA LYS A 459 -12.34 -45.16 7.27
C LYS A 459 -11.44 -45.51 8.45
N GLU A 460 -11.05 -46.78 8.55
CA GLU A 460 -10.07 -47.22 9.54
C GLU A 460 -8.69 -47.37 8.89
N ILE A 461 -7.73 -46.60 9.39
CA ILE A 461 -6.33 -46.66 8.99
C ILE A 461 -5.60 -47.68 9.86
N GLN A 462 -4.95 -48.66 9.24
CA GLN A 462 -4.15 -49.69 9.93
C GLN A 462 -2.76 -49.12 10.28
N CYS A 463 -2.39 -49.18 11.56
CA CYS A 463 -1.08 -48.78 12.09
C CYS A 463 -0.40 -49.99 12.76
N SER A 464 0.88 -49.84 13.17
CA SER A 464 1.63 -50.92 13.83
C SER A 464 1.11 -51.20 15.26
N GLY A 465 0.08 -52.03 15.37
CA GLY A 465 -0.50 -52.50 16.64
C GLY A 465 -1.81 -51.83 17.07
N TYR A 466 -2.40 -50.97 16.24
CA TYR A 466 -3.70 -50.34 16.48
C TYR A 466 -4.32 -49.81 15.17
N THR A 467 -5.62 -49.50 15.20
CA THR A 467 -6.32 -48.79 14.12
C THR A 467 -6.64 -47.34 14.52
N LEU A 468 -6.69 -46.45 13.52
CA LEU A 468 -7.12 -45.06 13.66
C LEU A 468 -8.39 -44.84 12.83
N PRO A 469 -9.54 -44.49 13.45
CA PRO A 469 -10.70 -44.04 12.70
C PRO A 469 -10.49 -42.61 12.20
N THR A 470 -10.81 -42.35 10.95
CA THR A 470 -10.74 -41.02 10.30
C THR A 470 -12.02 -40.75 9.50
N LYS A 471 -12.55 -39.53 9.59
CA LYS A 471 -13.60 -39.05 8.68
C LYS A 471 -12.98 -38.50 7.40
N VAL A 472 -13.48 -38.99 6.26
CA VAL A 472 -13.06 -38.61 4.90
C VAL A 472 -14.22 -37.89 4.22
N ALA A 473 -13.97 -36.75 3.59
CA ALA A 473 -14.95 -36.05 2.77
C ALA A 473 -15.22 -36.84 1.48
N VAL A 474 -16.49 -37.04 1.15
CA VAL A 474 -16.91 -37.76 -0.09
C VAL A 474 -17.89 -36.96 -0.95
N GLY A 475 -18.31 -35.78 -0.49
CA GLY A 475 -19.18 -34.89 -1.26
C GLY A 475 -19.15 -33.46 -0.74
N CYS A 476 -19.23 -32.50 -1.66
CA CYS A 476 -19.30 -31.07 -1.39
C CYS A 476 -20.63 -30.47 -1.86
N SER A 477 -21.12 -29.43 -1.17
CA SER A 477 -22.31 -28.68 -1.59
C SER A 477 -22.26 -27.21 -1.16
N CYS A 478 -23.20 -26.41 -1.67
CA CYS A 478 -23.37 -25.00 -1.31
C CYS A 478 -24.20 -24.88 -0.03
N GLN A 479 -23.60 -24.36 1.05
CA GLN A 479 -24.22 -24.22 2.37
C GLN A 479 -24.01 -22.80 2.92
N ARG A 480 -24.65 -22.45 4.04
CA ARG A 480 -24.45 -21.15 4.69
C ARG A 480 -22.99 -21.02 5.15
N CYS A 481 -22.34 -19.90 4.84
CA CYS A 481 -21.01 -19.59 5.36
C CYS A 481 -21.07 -19.42 6.88
N THR A 482 -20.11 -20.00 7.59
CA THR A 482 -19.86 -19.69 9.01
C THR A 482 -19.44 -18.22 9.14
N GLU A 483 -20.13 -17.45 9.99
CA GLU A 483 -19.83 -16.03 10.20
C GLU A 483 -18.56 -15.86 11.06
N THR A 484 -17.41 -15.65 10.42
CA THR A 484 -16.16 -15.43 11.17
C THR A 484 -15.99 -13.98 11.64
N ARG A 485 -15.13 -13.77 12.65
CA ARG A 485 -14.77 -12.44 13.17
C ARG A 485 -13.27 -12.25 13.08
N SER A 486 -12.82 -11.33 12.25
CA SER A 486 -11.41 -10.92 12.21
C SER A 486 -10.98 -10.32 13.55
N ILE A 487 -9.93 -10.89 14.15
CA ILE A 487 -9.37 -10.44 15.42
C ILE A 487 -7.93 -9.99 15.18
N VAL A 488 -7.61 -8.79 15.64
CA VAL A 488 -6.24 -8.30 15.67
C VAL A 488 -5.77 -8.19 17.11
N ARG A 489 -4.62 -8.78 17.37
CA ARG A 489 -3.91 -8.75 18.64
C ARG A 489 -2.56 -8.10 18.44
N GLY A 490 -1.94 -7.73 19.53
CA GLY A 490 -0.55 -7.32 19.46
C GLY A 490 0.01 -6.90 20.79
N ARG A 491 1.27 -6.46 20.74
CA ARG A 491 1.97 -5.84 21.85
C ARG A 491 2.60 -4.53 21.40
N VAL A 492 2.35 -3.47 22.15
CA VAL A 492 2.93 -2.15 21.94
C VAL A 492 4.10 -1.96 22.90
N SER A 493 5.26 -1.62 22.35
CA SER A 493 6.51 -1.44 23.11
C SER A 493 7.37 -0.34 22.54
N ALA A 494 8.24 0.23 23.37
CA ALA A 494 9.23 1.20 22.95
C ALA A 494 10.25 0.57 21.99
N ALA A 495 10.64 1.32 20.95
CA ALA A 495 11.61 0.87 19.94
C ALA A 495 13.05 0.74 20.50
N ASP A 496 13.38 1.49 21.54
CA ASP A 496 14.72 1.59 22.14
C ASP A 496 15.05 0.43 23.09
N ASN A 497 14.16 0.14 24.04
CA ASN A 497 14.41 -0.79 25.15
C ASN A 497 13.29 -1.83 25.36
N GLY A 498 12.23 -1.81 24.55
CA GLY A 498 11.11 -2.74 24.68
C GLY A 498 10.16 -2.48 25.85
N GLU A 499 10.26 -1.34 26.55
CA GLU A 499 9.31 -0.90 27.59
C GLU A 499 7.88 -0.98 27.05
N PRO A 500 6.97 -1.75 27.69
CA PRO A 500 5.60 -1.87 27.20
C PRO A 500 4.81 -0.58 27.42
N MET A 501 4.03 -0.14 26.42
CA MET A 501 3.09 0.98 26.61
C MET A 501 1.93 0.50 27.49
N ARG A 502 1.93 0.84 28.78
CA ARG A 502 0.91 0.38 29.75
C ARG A 502 -0.30 1.30 29.75
N PHE A 503 -1.51 0.74 29.66
CA PHE A 503 -2.77 1.48 29.79
C PHE A 503 -2.94 2.65 28.79
N GLY A 504 -2.28 2.56 27.63
CA GLY A 504 -2.43 3.49 26.52
C GLY A 504 -3.71 3.20 25.73
N HIS A 505 -4.28 4.22 25.10
CA HIS A 505 -5.50 4.09 24.31
C HIS A 505 -5.19 3.68 22.87
N VAL A 506 -6.09 2.89 22.28
CA VAL A 506 -6.06 2.53 20.86
C VAL A 506 -7.31 3.09 20.18
N TYR A 507 -7.11 3.90 19.16
CA TYR A 507 -8.17 4.55 18.39
C TYR A 507 -8.25 3.99 16.96
N MET A 508 -9.46 3.95 16.41
CA MET A 508 -9.75 3.72 14.99
C MET A 508 -10.54 4.94 14.50
N GLY A 509 -9.87 5.79 13.71
CA GLY A 509 -10.30 7.17 13.52
C GLY A 509 -10.52 7.90 14.86
N SER A 510 -11.64 8.62 15.00
CA SER A 510 -12.03 9.28 16.26
C SER A 510 -12.46 8.33 17.39
N ASN A 511 -12.72 7.05 17.11
CA ASN A 511 -13.35 6.13 18.06
C ASN A 511 -12.31 5.35 18.87
N ARG A 512 -12.38 5.40 20.21
CA ARG A 512 -11.52 4.58 21.08
C ARG A 512 -12.04 3.14 21.07
N VAL A 513 -11.28 2.23 20.45
CA VAL A 513 -11.68 0.83 20.22
C VAL A 513 -11.02 -0.18 21.18
N SER A 514 -9.86 0.14 21.77
CA SER A 514 -9.20 -0.75 22.73
C SER A 514 -8.28 0.02 23.69
N MET A 515 -7.68 -0.67 24.65
CA MET A 515 -6.68 -0.15 25.60
C MET A 515 -5.62 -1.22 25.86
N THR A 516 -4.35 -0.83 26.01
CA THR A 516 -3.27 -1.79 26.28
C THR A 516 -3.23 -2.23 27.75
N GLY A 517 -2.92 -3.51 27.98
CA GLY A 517 -2.68 -4.07 29.30
C GLY A 517 -1.28 -3.76 29.87
N TYR A 518 -0.96 -4.32 31.03
CA TYR A 518 0.31 -4.09 31.74
C TYR A 518 1.57 -4.52 30.96
N LYS A 519 1.45 -5.55 30.11
CA LYS A 519 2.51 -6.01 29.20
C LYS A 519 2.50 -5.28 27.84
N GLY A 520 1.67 -4.24 27.69
CA GLY A 520 1.48 -3.50 26.42
C GLY A 520 0.60 -4.24 25.42
N THR A 521 -0.04 -5.34 25.81
CA THR A 521 -0.86 -6.18 24.95
C THR A 521 -2.23 -5.57 24.67
N PHE A 522 -2.74 -5.70 23.44
CA PHE A 522 -4.10 -5.29 23.06
C PHE A 522 -4.79 -6.37 22.22
N THR A 523 -6.12 -6.33 22.22
CA THR A 523 -6.99 -7.13 21.37
C THR A 523 -8.09 -6.22 20.81
N LEU A 524 -8.46 -6.45 19.56
CA LEU A 524 -9.46 -5.70 18.81
C LEU A 524 -10.26 -6.66 17.91
N HIS A 525 -11.58 -6.51 17.91
CA HIS A 525 -12.43 -7.06 16.85
C HIS A 525 -12.48 -6.06 15.71
N VAL A 526 -12.13 -6.51 14.50
CA VAL A 526 -12.15 -5.66 13.31
C VAL A 526 -13.60 -5.62 12.77
N PRO A 527 -14.18 -4.44 12.53
CA PRO A 527 -15.50 -4.33 11.88
C PRO A 527 -15.48 -4.98 10.50
N GLN A 528 -16.58 -5.63 10.11
CA GLN A 528 -16.63 -6.39 8.84
C GLN A 528 -16.46 -5.53 7.59
N ASP A 529 -16.84 -4.25 7.66
CA ASP A 529 -16.70 -3.31 6.54
C ASP A 529 -15.31 -2.61 6.54
N THR A 530 -14.44 -2.93 7.50
CA THR A 530 -13.07 -2.40 7.54
C THR A 530 -12.20 -3.13 6.53
N GLU A 531 -11.60 -2.36 5.63
CA GLU A 531 -10.74 -2.83 4.55
C GLU A 531 -9.26 -2.52 4.81
N ARG A 532 -8.99 -1.30 5.28
CA ARG A 532 -7.67 -0.83 5.73
C ARG A 532 -7.74 -0.56 7.23
N LEU A 533 -7.13 -1.42 8.04
CA LEU A 533 -7.16 -1.29 9.50
C LEU A 533 -6.11 -0.28 9.96
N VAL A 534 -6.54 0.98 10.12
CA VAL A 534 -5.74 2.08 10.65
C VAL A 534 -5.98 2.18 12.16
N LEU A 535 -4.90 2.12 12.94
CA LEU A 535 -4.95 2.26 14.40
C LEU A 535 -3.95 3.30 14.90
N THR A 536 -4.42 4.19 15.77
CA THR A 536 -3.61 5.22 16.43
C THR A 536 -3.43 4.87 17.90
N PHE A 537 -2.18 4.65 18.31
CA PHE A 537 -1.76 4.32 19.66
C PHE A 537 -1.33 5.59 20.40
N VAL A 538 -2.02 5.91 21.50
CA VAL A 538 -1.83 7.14 22.27
C VAL A 538 -1.45 6.79 23.71
N ASP A 539 -0.24 7.21 24.11
CA ASP A 539 0.24 7.00 25.47
C ASP A 539 -0.36 8.04 26.44
N ARG A 540 -1.00 7.54 27.51
CA ARG A 540 -1.54 8.38 28.58
C ARG A 540 -0.47 9.03 29.44
N MET A 541 0.74 8.46 29.50
CA MET A 541 1.87 9.05 30.23
C MET A 541 2.65 10.08 29.41
N GLN A 542 2.29 10.29 28.13
CA GLN A 542 2.97 11.19 27.18
C GLN A 542 4.48 10.96 27.02
N LYS A 543 4.98 9.75 27.34
CA LYS A 543 6.37 9.31 27.12
C LYS A 543 6.65 9.00 25.66
N PHE A 544 5.64 8.51 24.93
CA PHE A 544 5.78 8.04 23.55
C PHE A 544 5.09 8.98 22.55
N VAL A 545 5.62 9.01 21.33
CA VAL A 545 5.01 9.70 20.20
C VAL A 545 3.74 8.96 19.79
N ASN A 546 2.63 9.69 19.62
CA ASN A 546 1.38 9.12 19.11
C ASN A 546 1.66 8.40 17.78
N THR A 547 1.46 7.09 17.75
CA THR A 547 1.92 6.25 16.63
C THR A 547 0.73 5.69 15.87
N THR A 548 0.64 6.01 14.59
CA THR A 548 -0.39 5.47 13.69
C THR A 548 0.19 4.34 12.86
N LYS A 549 -0.51 3.21 12.81
CA LYS A 549 -0.11 2.01 12.05
C LYS A 549 -1.27 1.50 11.21
N VAL A 550 -0.93 1.02 10.02
CA VAL A 550 -1.81 0.21 9.19
C VAL A 550 -1.41 -1.23 9.43
N LEU A 551 -2.35 -2.05 9.91
CA LEU A 551 -2.08 -3.45 10.26
C LEU A 551 -2.80 -4.38 9.28
N PRO A 552 -2.10 -5.27 8.56
CA PRO A 552 -2.78 -6.30 7.78
C PRO A 552 -3.50 -7.28 8.73
N PHE A 553 -4.64 -7.81 8.32
CA PHE A 553 -5.45 -8.74 9.12
C PHE A 553 -6.11 -9.78 8.20
N ASN A 554 -6.45 -10.97 8.74
CA ASN A 554 -7.15 -11.97 7.95
C ASN A 554 -8.66 -11.69 7.92
N LYS A 555 -9.19 -11.32 6.74
CA LYS A 555 -10.64 -11.14 6.50
C LYS A 555 -11.46 -12.42 6.72
N LYS A 556 -10.84 -13.61 6.61
CA LYS A 556 -11.48 -14.91 6.87
C LYS A 556 -11.48 -15.34 8.36
N GLY A 557 -11.13 -14.42 9.26
CA GLY A 557 -11.43 -14.56 10.68
C GLY A 557 -10.37 -15.18 11.59
N SER A 558 -9.19 -15.58 11.08
CA SER A 558 -8.06 -15.94 11.97
C SER A 558 -7.58 -14.74 12.78
N ALA A 559 -7.06 -14.99 13.98
CA ALA A 559 -6.38 -13.96 14.75
C ALA A 559 -5.00 -13.65 14.13
N VAL A 560 -4.64 -12.37 14.06
CA VAL A 560 -3.31 -11.92 13.62
C VAL A 560 -2.64 -11.12 14.73
N PHE A 561 -1.39 -11.45 15.05
CA PHE A 561 -0.61 -10.79 16.10
C PHE A 561 0.41 -9.82 15.50
N HIS A 562 0.43 -8.58 15.99
CA HIS A 562 1.38 -7.54 15.58
C HIS A 562 2.24 -7.04 16.74
N GLU A 563 3.56 -6.91 16.52
CA GLU A 563 4.43 -6.20 17.45
C GLU A 563 4.60 -4.74 16.98
N ILE A 564 4.07 -3.80 17.78
CA ILE A 564 4.09 -2.37 17.48
C ILE A 564 5.25 -1.72 18.23
N LYS A 565 6.16 -1.08 17.49
CA LYS A 565 7.24 -0.26 18.04
C LYS A 565 6.85 1.22 18.01
N MET A 566 7.00 1.90 19.14
CA MET A 566 6.77 3.34 19.30
C MET A 566 8.09 4.06 19.61
N LEU A 567 8.24 5.27 19.09
CA LEU A 567 9.33 6.17 19.45
C LEU A 567 9.03 6.88 20.78
N ARG A 568 10.07 7.10 21.59
CA ARG A 568 10.03 7.93 22.79
C ARG A 568 10.01 9.40 22.37
N LYS A 569 9.23 10.25 23.03
CA LYS A 569 9.30 11.70 22.80
C LYS A 569 10.68 12.22 23.22
N LYS A 570 11.25 13.12 22.42
CA LYS A 570 12.47 13.86 22.78
C LYS A 570 12.17 14.84 23.90
N GLU A 571 13.10 15.02 24.83
CA GLU A 571 12.97 15.99 25.92
C GLU A 571 12.71 17.40 25.35
N PRO A 572 11.75 18.17 25.90
CA PRO A 572 11.34 19.44 25.33
C PRO A 572 12.41 20.52 25.55
N ILE A 573 12.73 21.26 24.48
CA ILE A 573 13.56 22.46 24.53
C ILE A 573 12.68 23.71 24.66
N THR A 574 13.15 24.75 25.36
CA THR A 574 12.44 26.03 25.45
C THR A 574 12.89 26.96 24.32
N LEU A 575 11.93 27.50 23.58
CA LEU A 575 12.08 28.44 22.47
C LEU A 575 11.42 29.78 22.80
N GLU A 576 11.96 30.88 22.30
CA GLU A 576 11.33 32.21 22.39
C GLU A 576 10.50 32.49 21.15
N ALA A 577 9.19 32.74 21.30
CA ALA A 577 8.31 32.98 20.15
C ALA A 577 8.59 34.32 19.42
N THR A 578 9.37 35.22 20.03
CA THR A 578 9.80 36.49 19.40
C THR A 578 10.96 36.34 18.43
N ASP A 579 11.64 35.19 18.44
CA ASP A 579 12.94 34.99 17.80
C ASP A 579 12.83 33.96 16.68
N THR A 580 13.81 33.94 15.77
CA THR A 580 13.91 32.87 14.77
C THR A 580 14.64 31.68 15.39
N ASN A 581 13.96 30.54 15.47
CA ASN A 581 14.47 29.33 16.13
C ASN A 581 14.83 28.28 15.08
N ILE A 582 15.97 27.59 15.25
CA ILE A 582 16.41 26.52 14.35
C ILE A 582 16.53 25.22 15.14
N ILE A 583 15.90 24.13 14.66
CA ILE A 583 15.91 22.82 15.30
C ILE A 583 16.50 21.78 14.32
N PRO A 584 17.65 21.15 14.61
CA PRO A 584 18.25 20.13 13.76
C PRO A 584 17.51 18.79 13.86
N LEU A 585 17.32 18.12 12.72
CA LEU A 585 16.72 16.79 12.58
C LEU A 585 17.81 15.76 12.25
N GLY A 586 18.30 15.09 13.28
CA GLY A 586 19.27 14.00 13.18
C GLY A 586 19.43 13.31 14.53
N GLU A 587 19.51 11.98 14.54
CA GLU A 587 19.66 11.19 15.78
C GLU A 587 20.92 10.31 15.77
N VAL A 588 21.62 10.17 14.64
CA VAL A 588 22.88 9.42 14.55
C VAL A 588 24.05 10.26 15.06
N ALA A 589 24.66 9.83 16.17
CA ALA A 589 25.80 10.51 16.78
C ALA A 589 27.04 10.47 15.86
N GLY A 590 27.61 11.63 15.56
CA GLY A 590 28.81 11.78 14.73
C GLY A 590 28.54 11.96 13.23
N GLU A 591 27.28 12.01 12.80
CA GLU A 591 26.90 12.41 11.45
C GLU A 591 26.16 13.76 11.45
N ASP A 592 26.18 14.47 10.32
CA ASP A 592 25.41 15.70 10.12
C ASP A 592 23.88 15.40 10.17
N PRO A 593 23.04 16.38 10.55
CA PRO A 593 21.59 16.25 10.50
C PRO A 593 21.10 16.08 9.05
N MET A 594 19.95 15.41 8.87
CA MET A 594 19.29 15.32 7.56
C MET A 594 18.72 16.68 7.14
N ALA A 595 18.04 17.36 8.07
CA ALA A 595 17.38 18.62 7.81
C ALA A 595 17.38 19.54 9.04
N GLU A 596 17.06 20.81 8.84
CA GLU A 596 16.84 21.80 9.90
C GLU A 596 15.44 22.42 9.78
N LEU A 597 14.74 22.61 10.89
CA LEU A 597 13.47 23.34 10.95
C LEU A 597 13.74 24.80 11.36
N GLU A 598 13.58 25.74 10.44
CA GLU A 598 13.59 27.19 10.73
C GLU A 598 12.16 27.66 11.03
N ILE A 599 11.93 28.09 12.27
CA ILE A 599 10.68 28.72 12.72
C ILE A 599 10.93 30.23 12.83
N PRO A 600 10.37 31.06 11.92
CA PRO A 600 10.53 32.51 11.97
C PRO A 600 9.88 33.14 13.21
N SER A 601 10.38 34.30 13.62
CA SER A 601 9.80 35.09 14.71
C SER A 601 8.31 35.38 14.54
N LYS A 602 7.59 35.39 15.67
CA LYS A 602 6.14 35.67 15.77
C LYS A 602 5.24 34.72 14.96
N SER A 603 5.70 33.49 14.72
CA SER A 603 4.94 32.47 13.97
C SER A 603 4.00 31.62 14.82
N PHE A 604 4.04 31.70 16.15
CA PHE A 604 3.22 30.89 17.05
C PHE A 604 1.84 31.50 17.29
N TYR A 605 0.81 30.67 17.39
CA TYR A 605 -0.56 31.07 17.75
C TYR A 605 -1.29 29.99 18.55
N ARG A 606 -2.29 30.39 19.35
CA ARG A 606 -3.17 29.49 20.10
C ARG A 606 -4.19 28.83 19.15
N GLN A 607 -4.88 27.79 19.62
CA GLN A 607 -5.85 27.04 18.79
C GLN A 607 -7.02 27.88 18.26
N ASN A 608 -7.35 29.00 18.90
CA ASN A 608 -8.38 29.96 18.48
C ASN A 608 -7.90 30.98 17.42
N GLY A 609 -6.61 30.95 17.05
CA GLY A 609 -6.01 31.87 16.08
C GLY A 609 -5.25 33.05 16.68
N ASP A 610 -5.30 33.25 18.02
CA ASP A 610 -4.64 34.39 18.66
C ASP A 610 -3.09 34.26 18.63
N PRO A 611 -2.34 35.30 18.26
CA PRO A 611 -0.88 35.26 18.21
C PRO A 611 -0.27 35.06 19.60
N TYR A 612 0.75 34.20 19.68
CA TYR A 612 1.46 33.87 20.93
C TYR A 612 2.90 34.39 20.89
N THR A 613 3.30 35.12 21.95
CA THR A 613 4.62 35.75 22.07
C THR A 613 5.37 35.36 23.35
N GLY A 614 4.95 34.26 24.02
CA GLY A 614 5.60 33.75 25.21
C GLY A 614 6.64 32.67 24.91
N LYS A 615 7.08 31.97 25.96
CA LYS A 615 8.00 30.83 25.87
C LYS A 615 7.30 29.55 25.45
N VAL A 616 7.88 28.85 24.48
CA VAL A 616 7.33 27.61 23.92
C VAL A 616 8.20 26.43 24.32
N LYS A 617 7.59 25.41 24.94
CA LYS A 617 8.20 24.08 25.06
C LYS A 617 7.99 23.30 23.77
N ALA A 618 9.07 23.00 23.06
CA ALA A 618 9.08 22.28 21.81
C ALA A 618 9.69 20.88 22.00
N SER A 619 8.90 19.83 21.78
CA SER A 619 9.40 18.46 21.62
C SER A 619 9.33 18.10 20.13
N VAL A 620 10.49 17.86 19.53
CA VAL A 620 10.61 17.41 18.14
C VAL A 620 11.33 16.07 18.15
N THR A 621 10.67 15.03 17.66
CA THR A 621 11.21 13.66 17.60
C THR A 621 11.40 13.25 16.15
N PHE A 622 12.62 12.95 15.74
CA PHE A 622 12.95 12.51 14.38
C PHE A 622 13.14 10.99 14.35
N LEU A 623 12.59 10.35 13.31
CA LEU A 623 12.90 8.99 12.91
C LEU A 623 13.94 9.08 11.80
N ASP A 624 15.19 8.81 12.15
CA ASP A 624 16.35 8.86 11.27
C ASP A 624 16.53 7.52 10.52
N PRO A 625 16.30 7.44 9.18
CA PRO A 625 16.31 6.16 8.47
C PRO A 625 17.70 5.55 8.30
N ARG A 626 18.77 6.28 8.68
CA ARG A 626 20.13 5.73 8.77
C ARG A 626 20.26 4.69 9.88
N ASN A 627 19.36 4.71 10.87
CA ASN A 627 19.27 3.66 11.88
C ASN A 627 18.21 2.60 11.51
N ILE A 628 18.66 1.52 10.87
CA ILE A 628 17.81 0.39 10.40
C ILE A 628 16.90 -0.19 11.50
N SER A 629 17.30 -0.15 12.78
CA SER A 629 16.48 -0.70 13.88
C SER A 629 15.14 0.06 14.06
N THR A 630 15.08 1.32 13.64
CA THR A 630 13.90 2.18 13.74
C THR A 630 12.85 1.91 12.67
N ALA A 631 13.15 1.11 11.63
CA ALA A 631 12.23 0.84 10.51
C ALA A 631 10.87 0.29 10.98
N THR A 632 10.86 -0.57 11.99
CA THR A 632 9.63 -1.12 12.58
C THR A 632 8.79 -0.08 13.34
N ALA A 633 9.37 1.06 13.71
CA ALA A 633 8.71 2.20 14.36
C ALA A 633 8.21 3.28 13.37
N ALA A 634 8.36 3.06 12.06
CA ALA A 634 7.84 3.94 11.01
C ALA A 634 6.34 4.21 11.16
N GLN A 635 5.89 5.41 10.77
CA GLN A 635 4.48 5.79 10.83
C GLN A 635 3.75 5.31 9.56
N SER A 636 2.63 4.62 9.75
CA SER A 636 1.87 3.96 8.69
C SER A 636 2.70 2.96 7.84
N ASP A 637 2.27 2.73 6.59
CA ASP A 637 2.84 1.85 5.55
C ASP A 637 3.52 2.62 4.40
N LEU A 638 3.79 3.92 4.60
CA LEU A 638 4.41 4.81 3.61
C LEU A 638 3.71 4.78 2.24
N ASN A 639 2.38 4.89 2.21
CA ASN A 639 1.59 4.99 0.96
C ASN A 639 0.82 6.32 0.87
N PHE A 640 0.64 6.81 -0.36
CA PHE A 640 -0.20 7.96 -0.72
C PHE A 640 -1.15 7.60 -1.88
N ILE A 641 -2.09 8.49 -2.20
CA ILE A 641 -2.98 8.37 -3.37
C ILE A 641 -2.65 9.51 -4.36
N ASN A 642 -2.52 9.18 -5.64
CA ASN A 642 -2.30 10.15 -6.72
C ASN A 642 -3.62 10.75 -7.26
N ASP A 643 -3.53 11.71 -8.18
CA ASP A 643 -4.70 12.37 -8.79
C ASP A 643 -5.62 11.39 -9.55
N GLU A 644 -5.08 10.29 -10.07
CA GLU A 644 -5.84 9.21 -10.72
C GLU A 644 -6.63 8.33 -9.75
N GLY A 645 -6.35 8.39 -8.45
CA GLY A 645 -6.97 7.58 -7.41
C GLY A 645 -6.32 6.21 -7.17
N ASP A 646 -5.08 6.03 -7.62
CA ASP A 646 -4.24 4.86 -7.42
C ASP A 646 -3.31 5.03 -6.20
N THR A 647 -3.04 3.92 -5.50
CA THR A 647 -2.14 3.90 -4.34
C THR A 647 -0.68 3.75 -4.75
N PHE A 648 0.16 4.69 -4.32
CA PHE A 648 1.57 4.76 -4.65
C PHE A 648 2.44 4.74 -3.37
N PRO A 649 3.60 4.06 -3.39
CA PRO A 649 4.51 4.02 -2.27
C PRO A 649 5.42 5.26 -2.23
N LEU A 650 5.71 5.70 -1.02
CA LEU A 650 6.78 6.64 -0.71
C LEU A 650 8.06 5.88 -0.32
N ARG A 651 9.19 6.51 -0.65
CA ARG A 651 10.51 6.23 -0.08
C ARG A 651 10.85 7.35 0.90
N THR A 652 11.22 6.99 2.12
CA THR A 652 11.51 7.97 3.18
C THR A 652 12.98 8.34 3.33
N TYR A 653 13.23 9.63 3.56
CA TYR A 653 14.49 10.19 4.06
C TYR A 653 14.39 10.70 5.51
N GLY A 654 13.20 10.64 6.12
CA GLY A 654 13.03 10.81 7.56
C GLY A 654 11.69 11.41 7.94
N MET A 655 11.15 10.89 9.05
CA MET A 655 9.83 11.25 9.57
C MET A 655 10.00 12.06 10.86
N PHE A 656 9.20 13.09 11.12
CA PHE A 656 9.25 13.82 12.38
C PHE A 656 7.88 14.10 12.99
N SER A 657 7.86 14.05 14.33
CA SER A 657 6.74 14.48 15.16
C SER A 657 7.06 15.79 15.84
N VAL A 658 6.08 16.71 15.89
CA VAL A 658 6.20 18.02 16.55
C VAL A 658 5.12 18.21 17.62
N ASP A 659 5.51 18.60 18.84
CA ASP A 659 4.62 18.93 19.95
C ASP A 659 5.09 20.27 20.56
N PHE A 660 4.34 21.34 20.29
CA PHE A 660 4.64 22.71 20.76
C PHE A 660 3.62 23.10 21.81
N ARG A 661 4.08 23.57 22.97
CA ARG A 661 3.21 23.93 24.11
C ARG A 661 3.64 25.23 24.76
N ASP A 662 2.67 25.95 25.30
CA ASP A 662 2.89 27.07 26.21
C ASP A 662 3.64 26.58 27.47
N GLU A 663 4.76 27.21 27.83
CA GLU A 663 5.58 26.79 28.96
C GLU A 663 4.83 26.81 30.30
N ALA A 664 3.90 27.76 30.47
CA ALA A 664 3.19 28.02 31.72
C ALA A 664 1.87 27.25 31.84
N THR A 665 1.10 27.16 30.75
CA THR A 665 -0.22 26.50 30.74
C THR A 665 -0.21 25.07 30.20
N SER A 666 0.85 24.66 29.49
CA SER A 666 0.94 23.39 28.74
C SER A 666 -0.09 23.25 27.61
N GLU A 667 -0.78 24.34 27.25
CA GLU A 667 -1.71 24.40 26.12
C GLU A 667 -0.97 24.14 24.79
N PRO A 668 -1.53 23.35 23.87
CA PRO A 668 -0.93 23.11 22.56
C PRO A 668 -0.98 24.36 21.69
N LEU A 669 0.16 24.67 21.05
CA LEU A 669 0.32 25.80 20.15
C LEU A 669 0.41 25.33 18.69
N ASN A 670 -0.09 26.16 17.79
CA ASN A 670 0.07 26.03 16.35
C ASN A 670 1.21 26.94 15.87
N VAL A 671 1.77 26.63 14.70
CA VAL A 671 2.83 27.41 14.05
C VAL A 671 2.39 27.76 12.63
N GLY A 672 2.70 28.99 12.22
CA GLY A 672 2.42 29.52 10.89
C GLY A 672 3.41 28.96 9.90
N LYS A 673 4.09 29.83 9.15
CA LYS A 673 5.14 29.41 8.23
C LYS A 673 6.29 28.78 9.00
N VAL A 674 6.65 27.55 8.64
CA VAL A 674 7.90 26.89 9.04
C VAL A 674 8.63 26.49 7.77
N LYS A 675 9.93 26.76 7.70
CA LYS A 675 10.78 26.29 6.62
C LYS A 675 11.51 25.03 7.04
N VAL A 676 11.65 24.08 6.12
CA VAL A 676 12.46 22.89 6.29
C VAL A 676 13.62 22.95 5.32
N HIS A 677 14.84 22.98 5.85
CA HIS A 677 16.09 23.02 5.10
C HIS A 677 16.67 21.60 5.07
N LEU A 678 16.43 20.85 3.99
CA LEU A 678 16.97 19.51 3.78
C LEU A 678 18.33 19.62 3.09
N ASP A 679 19.37 19.00 3.65
CA ASP A 679 20.72 19.00 3.07
C ASP A 679 20.77 18.02 1.88
N SER A 680 20.90 18.56 0.67
CA SER A 680 20.92 17.76 -0.57
C SER A 680 22.09 16.78 -0.66
N THR A 681 23.19 17.00 0.09
CA THR A 681 24.34 16.06 0.12
C THR A 681 24.01 14.75 0.84
N GLN A 682 22.92 14.74 1.63
CA GLN A 682 22.46 13.58 2.38
C GLN A 682 21.56 12.68 1.53
N VAL A 683 20.89 13.24 0.52
CA VAL A 683 20.11 12.49 -0.48
C VAL A 683 21.07 11.82 -1.48
N LYS A 684 21.45 10.56 -1.21
CA LYS A 684 22.46 9.83 -2.00
C LYS A 684 22.01 9.42 -3.41
N MET A 685 20.73 9.58 -3.75
CA MET A 685 20.13 9.26 -5.06
C MET A 685 19.82 10.57 -5.80
N PRO A 686 20.60 10.98 -6.82
CA PRO A 686 20.42 12.27 -7.49
C PRO A 686 19.05 12.44 -8.15
N GLU A 687 18.44 11.35 -8.62
CA GLU A 687 17.10 11.36 -9.22
C GLU A 687 15.99 11.76 -8.23
N HIS A 688 16.22 11.63 -6.91
CA HIS A 688 15.25 11.94 -5.86
C HIS A 688 15.27 13.39 -5.40
N VAL A 689 16.36 14.13 -5.66
CA VAL A 689 16.49 15.54 -5.27
C VAL A 689 15.40 16.43 -5.91
N PRO A 690 15.11 16.37 -7.23
CA PRO A 690 14.08 17.22 -7.86
C PRO A 690 12.63 16.74 -7.60
N THR A 691 12.43 15.52 -7.09
CA THR A 691 11.09 14.96 -6.80
C THR A 691 10.75 14.97 -5.31
N MET A 692 11.61 15.55 -4.47
CA MET A 692 11.43 15.63 -3.03
C MET A 692 10.20 16.47 -2.69
N LYS A 693 9.32 15.91 -1.86
CA LYS A 693 8.09 16.56 -1.38
C LYS A 693 7.97 16.42 0.13
N LEU A 694 7.23 17.35 0.73
CA LEU A 694 6.91 17.32 2.14
C LEU A 694 5.49 16.79 2.33
N TRP A 695 5.36 15.80 3.21
CA TRP A 695 4.11 15.07 3.42
C TRP A 695 3.61 15.20 4.86
N SER A 696 2.30 15.11 5.05
CA SER A 696 1.66 15.03 6.37
C SER A 696 0.77 13.79 6.47
N LEU A 697 0.82 13.10 7.62
CA LEU A 697 0.04 11.87 7.80
C LEU A 697 -1.43 12.19 8.13
N ASN A 698 -2.34 11.57 7.41
CA ASN A 698 -3.75 11.49 7.80
C ASN A 698 -3.96 10.28 8.74
N PRO A 699 -4.34 10.49 10.02
CA PRO A 699 -4.47 9.40 10.99
C PRO A 699 -5.75 8.57 10.82
N ASP A 700 -6.75 9.06 10.08
CA ASP A 700 -8.00 8.33 9.85
C ASP A 700 -7.87 7.34 8.68
N THR A 701 -7.19 7.75 7.59
CA THR A 701 -6.95 6.91 6.41
C THR A 701 -5.62 6.16 6.46
N GLY A 702 -4.70 6.59 7.32
CA GLY A 702 -3.33 6.07 7.36
C GLY A 702 -2.56 6.35 6.08
N LEU A 703 -2.93 7.38 5.31
CA LEU A 703 -2.25 7.76 4.06
C LEU A 703 -1.48 9.06 4.26
N TRP A 704 -0.36 9.17 3.53
CA TRP A 704 0.39 10.40 3.42
C TRP A 704 -0.25 11.31 2.39
N GLU A 705 -0.39 12.59 2.74
CA GLU A 705 -0.92 13.62 1.85
C GLU A 705 0.13 14.72 1.66
N GLU A 706 0.19 15.30 0.47
CA GLU A 706 1.18 16.31 0.13
C GLU A 706 0.90 17.65 0.86
N GLU A 707 1.88 18.13 1.62
CA GLU A 707 1.83 19.41 2.31
C GLU A 707 2.53 20.52 1.51
N GLY A 708 3.62 20.23 0.80
CA GLY A 708 4.33 21.20 -0.04
C GLY A 708 5.52 20.65 -0.83
N ASP A 709 5.95 21.41 -1.84
CA ASP A 709 7.14 21.15 -2.64
C ASP A 709 8.41 21.75 -2.00
N PHE A 710 9.57 21.31 -2.49
CA PHE A 710 10.88 21.84 -2.13
C PHE A 710 11.47 22.69 -3.26
N GLU A 711 11.97 23.89 -2.92
CA GLU A 711 12.70 24.78 -3.83
C GLU A 711 14.21 24.74 -3.54
N PHE A 712 15.07 24.98 -4.54
CA PHE A 712 16.52 25.01 -4.35
C PHE A 712 16.97 26.37 -3.80
N GLU A 713 17.67 26.38 -2.65
CA GLU A 713 18.32 27.57 -2.10
C GLU A 713 19.83 27.32 -1.90
N SER A 714 20.66 28.15 -2.53
CA SER A 714 22.12 28.13 -2.36
C SER A 714 22.56 29.15 -1.30
N GLN A 715 22.98 28.69 -0.11
CA GLN A 715 23.49 29.58 0.94
C GLN A 715 25.02 29.53 1.04
N ARG A 716 25.67 30.70 0.97
CA ARG A 716 27.11 30.88 1.24
C ARG A 716 27.35 31.24 2.71
N ARG A 717 27.64 30.26 3.56
CA ARG A 717 28.11 30.48 4.95
C ARG A 717 29.65 30.48 5.04
N GLY A 718 30.27 31.61 4.71
CA GLY A 718 31.69 31.87 5.02
C GLY A 718 32.74 31.14 4.16
N LYS A 719 34.02 31.28 4.52
CA LYS A 719 35.18 30.81 3.73
C LYS A 719 35.50 29.30 3.91
N ARG A 720 34.55 28.41 3.57
CA ARG A 720 34.74 27.01 3.09
C ARG A 720 33.38 26.30 3.09
N GLU A 721 33.12 25.53 2.03
CA GLU A 721 31.85 24.84 1.70
C GLU A 721 30.67 25.74 1.26
N GLU A 722 30.26 25.56 0.00
CA GLU A 722 28.92 25.92 -0.47
C GLU A 722 28.04 24.67 -0.28
N ARG A 723 27.07 24.72 0.65
CA ARG A 723 26.08 23.66 0.83
C ARG A 723 24.77 24.05 0.14
N THR A 724 24.22 23.13 -0.65
CA THR A 724 22.94 23.30 -1.35
C THR A 724 21.81 22.73 -0.51
N PHE A 725 20.82 23.55 -0.19
CA PHE A 725 19.64 23.15 0.58
C PHE A 725 18.41 23.08 -0.32
N LEU A 726 17.57 22.10 -0.05
CA LEU A 726 16.19 22.08 -0.49
C LEU A 726 15.36 22.74 0.61
N VAL A 727 14.59 23.78 0.27
CA VAL A 727 13.77 24.56 1.21
C VAL A 727 12.29 24.32 0.93
N GLY A 728 11.62 23.64 1.86
CA GLY A 728 10.19 23.37 1.83
C GLY A 728 9.44 24.26 2.81
N ASN A 729 8.28 24.79 2.42
CA ASN A 729 7.43 25.61 3.30
C ASN A 729 6.22 24.79 3.79
N MET A 730 5.98 24.79 5.10
CA MET A 730 4.83 24.11 5.73
C MET A 730 4.09 25.00 6.75
N GLU A 731 2.97 24.50 7.25
CA GLU A 731 2.27 25.04 8.43
C GLU A 731 1.91 23.93 9.43
N ILE A 732 2.02 24.20 10.73
CA ILE A 732 1.85 23.19 11.79
C ILE A 732 0.56 23.48 12.57
N ARG A 733 -0.49 22.71 12.28
CA ARG A 733 -1.86 22.92 12.78
C ARG A 733 -2.34 21.69 13.55
N GLU A 734 -3.31 20.96 13.00
CA GLU A 734 -3.84 19.71 13.56
C GLU A 734 -2.91 18.52 13.28
N ARG A 735 -2.34 18.44 12.08
CA ARG A 735 -1.34 17.43 11.73
C ARG A 735 -0.01 17.75 12.40
N ARG A 736 0.55 16.73 13.06
CA ARG A 736 1.78 16.80 13.87
C ARG A 736 2.85 15.79 13.46
N LEU A 737 2.55 14.95 12.46
CA LEU A 737 3.46 13.96 11.87
C LEU A 737 3.73 14.36 10.41
N PHE A 738 4.99 14.64 10.12
CA PHE A 738 5.48 15.09 8.82
C PHE A 738 6.60 14.17 8.32
N ASN A 739 6.85 14.18 7.02
CA ASN A 739 7.76 13.24 6.38
C ASN A 739 8.44 13.85 5.14
N LEU A 740 9.68 13.44 4.90
CA LEU A 740 10.58 13.98 3.87
C LEU A 740 10.84 12.90 2.83
N ASP A 741 9.94 12.81 1.84
CA ASP A 741 9.77 11.60 1.04
C ASP A 741 9.62 11.90 -0.45
N VAL A 742 9.97 10.89 -1.25
CA VAL A 742 9.77 10.86 -2.70
C VAL A 742 8.82 9.74 -3.11
N PRO A 743 7.93 9.97 -4.09
CA PRO A 743 7.24 8.90 -4.78
C PRO A 743 8.24 7.99 -5.51
N GLU A 744 8.15 6.67 -5.32
CA GLU A 744 9.01 5.70 -6.00
C GLU A 744 8.19 4.72 -6.85
N ASN A 745 8.58 4.59 -8.11
CA ASN A 745 7.85 3.80 -9.12
C ASN A 745 8.54 2.48 -9.44
N ARG A 746 9.81 2.31 -9.07
CA ARG A 746 10.57 1.07 -9.27
C ARG A 746 10.17 0.01 -8.23
N ARG A 747 9.21 -0.84 -8.60
CA ARG A 747 8.56 -1.81 -7.69
C ARG A 747 8.60 -3.23 -8.25
N CYS A 748 8.67 -4.20 -7.35
CA CYS A 748 8.54 -5.62 -7.59
C CYS A 748 7.80 -6.30 -6.43
N PHE A 749 7.37 -7.54 -6.59
CA PHE A 749 6.90 -8.38 -5.49
C PHE A 749 7.89 -9.50 -5.16
N ILE A 750 8.11 -9.76 -3.86
CA ILE A 750 8.88 -10.90 -3.37
C ILE A 750 7.91 -12.01 -2.95
N LYS A 751 8.04 -13.20 -3.53
CA LYS A 751 7.24 -14.37 -3.15
C LYS A 751 7.85 -15.11 -1.97
N VAL A 752 7.08 -15.25 -0.88
CA VAL A 752 7.49 -15.93 0.35
C VAL A 752 6.43 -16.95 0.78
N ARG A 753 6.87 -18.13 1.25
CA ARG A 753 6.01 -19.13 1.90
C ARG A 753 6.61 -19.52 3.26
N ALA A 754 5.76 -19.84 4.23
CA ALA A 754 6.14 -20.30 5.55
C ALA A 754 5.64 -21.74 5.77
N TYR A 755 6.42 -22.59 6.44
CA TYR A 755 6.14 -24.02 6.59
C TYR A 755 6.27 -24.50 8.05
N ARG A 756 5.56 -25.56 8.42
CA ARG A 756 5.65 -26.19 9.75
C ARG A 756 6.95 -26.96 9.97
N SER A 757 7.68 -27.33 8.90
CA SER A 757 8.94 -28.08 9.00
C SER A 757 9.94 -27.70 7.90
N GLU A 758 11.20 -28.10 8.09
CA GLU A 758 12.29 -28.02 7.10
C GLU A 758 12.11 -28.91 5.85
N ARG A 759 11.00 -29.65 5.74
CA ARG A 759 10.68 -30.49 4.56
C ARG A 759 9.99 -29.71 3.44
N PHE A 760 9.42 -28.54 3.75
CA PHE A 760 8.76 -27.65 2.79
C PHE A 760 7.66 -28.30 1.94
N LEU A 761 6.89 -29.22 2.54
CA LEU A 761 5.77 -29.88 1.85
C LEU A 761 4.60 -28.90 1.67
N PRO A 762 3.89 -28.89 0.52
CA PRO A 762 2.76 -27.98 0.31
C PRO A 762 1.62 -28.12 1.35
N SER A 763 1.39 -29.33 1.85
CA SER A 763 0.43 -29.61 2.93
C SER A 763 0.85 -29.09 4.31
N GLU A 764 2.12 -28.71 4.48
CA GLU A 764 2.68 -28.16 5.73
C GLU A 764 2.83 -26.63 5.69
N GLN A 765 2.29 -25.96 4.69
CA GLN A 765 2.36 -24.50 4.59
C GLN A 765 1.46 -23.82 5.63
N ILE A 766 1.97 -22.75 6.24
CA ILE A 766 1.31 -21.96 7.29
C ILE A 766 0.68 -20.70 6.69
N GLN A 767 -0.58 -20.43 7.05
CA GLN A 767 -1.29 -19.18 6.74
C GLN A 767 -1.28 -18.27 7.98
N GLY A 768 -1.55 -16.97 7.81
CA GLY A 768 -1.59 -16.03 8.94
C GLY A 768 -0.21 -15.54 9.43
N VAL A 769 0.89 -15.95 8.79
CA VAL A 769 2.25 -15.45 9.12
C VAL A 769 2.40 -14.03 8.58
N VAL A 770 2.75 -13.08 9.45
CA VAL A 770 3.10 -11.70 9.07
C VAL A 770 4.53 -11.71 8.56
N VAL A 771 4.71 -11.55 7.25
CA VAL A 771 6.03 -11.37 6.64
C VAL A 771 6.23 -9.88 6.41
N SER A 772 7.36 -9.35 6.84
CA SER A 772 7.71 -7.93 6.66
C SER A 772 9.01 -7.78 5.87
N VAL A 773 9.09 -6.69 5.12
CA VAL A 773 10.26 -6.32 4.32
C VAL A 773 10.75 -4.93 4.71
N ILE A 774 12.07 -4.81 4.85
CA ILE A 774 12.78 -3.52 4.96
C ILE A 774 13.63 -3.36 3.71
N ASN A 775 13.34 -2.36 2.88
CA ASN A 775 14.17 -2.00 1.74
C ASN A 775 15.35 -1.12 2.20
N LEU A 776 16.56 -1.53 1.85
CA LEU A 776 17.84 -0.95 2.25
C LEU A 776 18.65 -0.47 1.04
N GLU A 777 19.48 0.54 1.27
CA GLU A 777 20.47 1.04 0.30
C GLU A 777 21.65 0.05 0.02
N PRO A 778 22.41 0.26 -1.07
CA PRO A 778 23.49 -0.66 -1.49
C PRO A 778 24.69 -0.76 -0.53
N ARG A 779 25.54 -1.77 -0.73
CA ARG A 779 26.82 -1.94 -0.01
C ARG A 779 27.99 -1.20 -0.71
N THR A 780 29.02 -0.87 0.07
CA THR A 780 30.25 -0.19 -0.37
C THR A 780 30.99 -0.91 -1.51
N GLY A 781 31.50 -0.13 -2.46
CA GLY A 781 32.21 -0.60 -3.67
C GLY A 781 31.56 -0.09 -4.96
N PHE A 782 30.26 0.21 -4.89
CA PHE A 782 29.56 1.14 -5.79
C PHE A 782 29.28 2.44 -5.03
N SER A 783 28.73 3.46 -5.71
CA SER A 783 28.66 4.85 -5.21
C SER A 783 27.58 5.12 -4.15
N SER A 784 27.62 4.42 -3.01
CA SER A 784 26.82 4.76 -1.82
C SER A 784 27.32 4.10 -0.53
N ASN A 785 27.43 4.91 0.53
CA ASN A 785 27.31 4.57 1.96
C ASN A 785 27.00 5.92 2.67
N PRO A 786 26.29 5.99 3.82
CA PRO A 786 25.93 4.92 4.77
C PRO A 786 24.71 4.09 4.35
N ARG A 787 24.34 3.08 5.14
CA ARG A 787 23.15 2.25 4.91
C ARG A 787 21.90 2.87 5.54
N ALA A 788 21.07 3.56 4.75
CA ALA A 788 19.71 3.89 5.17
C ALA A 788 18.68 2.82 4.77
N TRP A 789 17.55 2.79 5.48
CA TRP A 789 16.33 2.10 5.05
C TRP A 789 15.37 3.10 4.39
N GLY A 790 14.69 2.70 3.31
CA GLY A 790 13.82 3.60 2.53
C GLY A 790 12.33 3.23 2.56
N ARG A 791 11.99 1.99 2.90
CA ARG A 791 10.60 1.51 3.05
C ARG A 791 10.52 0.35 4.04
N PHE A 792 9.42 0.30 4.79
CA PHE A 792 8.97 -0.83 5.58
C PHE A 792 7.56 -1.21 5.14
N ASP A 793 7.31 -2.50 4.89
CA ASP A 793 5.98 -3.00 4.50
C ASP A 793 5.75 -4.42 5.08
N SER A 794 4.49 -4.86 5.18
CA SER A 794 4.12 -6.15 5.78
C SER A 794 2.87 -6.77 5.16
N VAL A 795 2.92 -8.08 4.88
CA VAL A 795 1.85 -8.86 4.24
C VAL A 795 1.65 -10.18 4.98
N ILE A 796 0.41 -10.69 5.01
CA ILE A 796 0.08 -11.97 5.65
C ILE A 796 0.17 -13.12 4.62
N THR A 797 0.68 -14.29 5.01
CA THR A 797 0.63 -15.49 4.16
C THR A 797 -0.81 -16.02 3.99
N GLY A 798 -1.25 -16.14 2.75
CA GLY A 798 -2.45 -16.87 2.35
C GLY A 798 -2.14 -18.32 1.93
N PRO A 799 -3.09 -19.02 1.28
CA PRO A 799 -2.91 -20.42 0.86
C PRO A 799 -1.79 -20.60 -0.18
N ASN A 800 -1.48 -19.56 -0.97
CA ASN A 800 -0.36 -19.55 -1.90
C ASN A 800 0.90 -18.83 -1.36
N GLY A 801 0.95 -18.47 -0.08
CA GLY A 801 2.01 -17.66 0.52
C GLY A 801 1.70 -16.16 0.52
N ALA A 802 2.74 -15.33 0.60
CA ALA A 802 2.66 -13.87 0.56
C ALA A 802 3.43 -13.31 -0.65
N CYS A 803 2.96 -12.17 -1.16
CA CYS A 803 3.61 -11.36 -2.19
C CYS A 803 3.94 -9.99 -1.59
N LEU A 804 5.20 -9.78 -1.21
CA LEU A 804 5.60 -8.55 -0.50
C LEU A 804 5.99 -7.46 -1.50
N PRO A 805 5.35 -6.28 -1.48
CA PRO A 805 5.79 -5.15 -2.29
C PRO A 805 7.14 -4.65 -1.80
N ALA A 806 8.08 -4.46 -2.73
CA ALA A 806 9.43 -4.01 -2.44
C ALA A 806 9.99 -3.17 -3.59
N PHE A 807 10.91 -2.27 -3.28
CA PHE A 807 11.68 -1.58 -4.31
C PHE A 807 12.74 -2.49 -4.95
N CYS A 808 12.96 -2.34 -6.25
CA CYS A 808 13.88 -3.13 -7.08
C CYS A 808 14.42 -2.29 -8.22
N ASP A 809 15.44 -2.75 -8.96
CA ASP A 809 15.96 -2.03 -10.13
C ASP A 809 16.32 -2.96 -11.31
N ASP A 810 16.16 -2.44 -12.52
CA ASP A 810 16.33 -3.16 -13.79
C ASP A 810 17.79 -3.11 -14.29
N GLN A 811 18.43 -1.94 -14.14
CA GLN A 811 19.78 -1.67 -14.65
C GLN A 811 20.87 -2.14 -13.67
N SER A 812 20.59 -2.03 -12.39
CA SER A 812 21.53 -2.24 -11.30
C SER A 812 20.94 -3.15 -10.21
N PRO A 813 21.07 -4.49 -10.35
CA PRO A 813 20.58 -5.49 -9.39
C PRO A 813 20.89 -5.26 -7.90
N ASP A 814 21.94 -4.48 -7.59
CA ASP A 814 22.37 -4.17 -6.24
C ASP A 814 21.91 -2.79 -5.72
N ALA A 815 21.18 -2.00 -6.52
CA ALA A 815 20.69 -0.66 -6.14
C ALA A 815 19.69 -0.68 -4.96
N TYR A 816 19.01 -1.80 -4.79
CA TYR A 816 18.16 -2.07 -3.63
C TYR A 816 18.55 -3.43 -3.06
N SER A 817 18.58 -3.52 -1.74
CA SER A 817 18.52 -4.80 -1.04
C SER A 817 17.28 -4.87 -0.16
N ALA A 818 16.77 -6.06 0.07
CA ALA A 818 15.64 -6.31 0.95
C ALA A 818 16.09 -7.18 2.12
N TYR A 819 15.69 -6.79 3.32
CA TYR A 819 15.82 -7.58 4.53
C TYR A 819 14.42 -8.08 4.91
N VAL A 820 14.22 -9.39 4.83
CA VAL A 820 12.91 -10.04 4.98
C VAL A 820 12.88 -10.84 6.28
N LEU A 821 11.83 -10.64 7.06
CA LEU A 821 11.56 -11.31 8.33
C LEU A 821 10.13 -11.87 8.32
N ALA A 822 9.89 -12.96 9.04
CA ALA A 822 8.57 -13.55 9.18
C ALA A 822 8.24 -13.80 10.64
N SER A 823 7.01 -13.49 11.05
CA SER A 823 6.52 -13.72 12.40
C SER A 823 5.11 -14.31 12.44
N LEU A 824 4.86 -15.15 13.44
CA LEU A 824 3.57 -15.78 13.73
C LEU A 824 3.37 -15.68 15.23
N ALA A 825 2.25 -15.12 15.71
CA ALA A 825 1.99 -14.93 17.15
C ALA A 825 3.11 -14.19 17.94
N GLY A 826 3.94 -13.39 17.25
CA GLY A 826 5.14 -12.77 17.84
C GLY A 826 6.29 -13.76 18.11
N GLU A 827 6.23 -15.00 17.63
CA GLU A 827 7.39 -15.83 17.29
C GLU A 827 8.02 -15.25 16.01
N GLU A 828 9.34 -15.16 15.91
CA GLU A 828 10.02 -14.96 14.63
C GLU A 828 10.37 -16.35 14.04
N LEU A 829 10.03 -16.63 12.78
CA LEU A 829 10.33 -17.91 12.13
C LEU A 829 11.79 -17.97 11.67
N GLU A 830 12.36 -19.17 11.52
CA GLU A 830 13.71 -19.33 10.97
C GLU A 830 13.72 -19.23 9.44
N ALA A 831 14.68 -18.48 8.90
CA ALA A 831 14.99 -18.45 7.48
C ALA A 831 15.90 -19.65 7.11
N VAL A 832 15.84 -20.11 5.86
CA VAL A 832 16.68 -21.24 5.40
C VAL A 832 18.18 -20.91 5.48
N GLN A 833 18.98 -21.85 5.95
CA GLN A 833 20.42 -21.69 6.14
C GLN A 833 21.16 -21.34 4.83
N SER A 834 22.09 -20.38 4.92
CA SER A 834 22.94 -19.96 3.80
C SER A 834 24.39 -20.43 3.93
N PHE A 835 24.85 -20.79 5.13
CA PHE A 835 26.19 -21.30 5.41
C PHE A 835 26.15 -22.24 6.64
N PRO A 836 26.88 -23.38 6.66
CA PRO A 836 27.80 -23.89 5.64
C PRO A 836 27.13 -24.71 4.53
N LYS A 837 25.88 -25.14 4.70
CA LYS A 837 25.13 -25.89 3.69
C LYS A 837 24.28 -24.93 2.84
N PHE A 838 24.81 -24.50 1.69
CA PHE A 838 24.06 -23.69 0.72
C PHE A 838 23.27 -24.61 -0.22
N ASN A 839 21.96 -24.75 -0.02
CA ASN A 839 21.09 -25.63 -0.79
C ASN A 839 19.97 -24.84 -1.51
N PRO A 840 20.06 -24.62 -2.84
CA PRO A 840 19.04 -23.90 -3.61
C PRO A 840 17.63 -24.50 -3.49
N ASN A 841 17.53 -25.84 -3.46
CA ASN A 841 16.26 -26.54 -3.35
C ASN A 841 15.60 -26.34 -1.98
N ALA A 842 16.38 -26.10 -0.91
CA ALA A 842 15.85 -25.77 0.40
C ALA A 842 15.40 -24.30 0.46
N ILE A 843 16.22 -23.39 -0.07
CA ILE A 843 15.92 -21.93 -0.13
C ILE A 843 14.66 -21.67 -0.97
N GLY A 844 14.39 -22.52 -1.97
CA GLY A 844 13.20 -22.47 -2.83
C GLY A 844 13.41 -21.65 -4.12
N VAL A 845 14.67 -21.40 -4.49
CA VAL A 845 15.04 -20.54 -5.63
C VAL A 845 16.06 -21.27 -6.51
N PRO A 846 15.84 -21.38 -7.83
CA PRO A 846 16.74 -22.08 -8.73
C PRO A 846 18.07 -21.34 -8.93
N GLN A 847 19.09 -22.13 -9.27
CA GLN A 847 20.33 -21.64 -9.88
C GLN A 847 20.08 -21.47 -11.39
N PRO A 848 20.50 -20.35 -12.03
CA PRO A 848 21.48 -19.38 -11.56
C PRO A 848 20.92 -18.14 -10.84
N TYR A 849 19.60 -17.93 -10.83
CA TYR A 849 18.98 -16.68 -10.35
C TYR A 849 19.35 -16.37 -8.89
N LEU A 850 19.42 -17.39 -8.03
CA LEU A 850 19.85 -17.26 -6.63
C LEU A 850 21.22 -16.56 -6.44
N ASN A 851 22.16 -16.70 -7.38
CA ASN A 851 23.46 -16.02 -7.31
C ASN A 851 23.35 -14.51 -7.54
N ARG A 852 22.41 -14.08 -8.40
CA ARG A 852 22.11 -12.66 -8.66
C ARG A 852 21.43 -12.02 -7.45
N LEU A 853 20.64 -12.78 -6.70
CA LEU A 853 19.94 -12.34 -5.48
C LEU A 853 20.83 -12.33 -4.23
N LYS A 854 22.03 -12.91 -4.27
CA LYS A 854 23.04 -12.88 -3.19
C LYS A 854 22.50 -13.21 -1.78
N TYR A 855 21.62 -14.21 -1.71
CA TYR A 855 20.93 -14.62 -0.48
C TYR A 855 21.89 -14.87 0.69
N ARG A 856 21.68 -14.15 1.80
CA ARG A 856 22.41 -14.32 3.07
C ARG A 856 21.41 -14.37 4.23
N ARG A 857 21.48 -15.43 5.03
CA ARG A 857 20.80 -15.44 6.34
C ARG A 857 21.55 -14.53 7.31
N THR A 858 20.85 -13.99 8.31
CA THR A 858 21.43 -13.15 9.37
C THR A 858 22.63 -13.74 10.10
N ASP A 859 22.70 -15.06 10.27
CA ASP A 859 23.80 -15.77 10.94
C ASP A 859 24.99 -16.13 10.03
N HIS A 860 24.98 -15.66 8.77
CA HIS A 860 25.99 -16.01 7.76
C HIS A 860 27.41 -15.52 8.12
N GLU A 861 27.51 -14.38 8.81
CA GLU A 861 28.78 -13.78 9.22
C GLU A 861 29.08 -14.00 10.72
N ASP A 862 28.06 -14.07 11.59
CA ASP A 862 28.19 -14.43 13.01
C ASP A 862 27.09 -15.43 13.45
N PRO A 863 27.43 -16.68 13.81
CA PRO A 863 26.49 -17.70 14.29
C PRO A 863 25.71 -17.35 15.57
N ARG A 864 26.08 -16.27 16.28
CA ARG A 864 25.39 -15.78 17.49
C ARG A 864 24.20 -14.88 17.19
N VAL A 865 24.09 -14.35 15.97
CA VAL A 865 22.97 -13.52 15.53
C VAL A 865 21.73 -14.40 15.37
N LYS A 866 20.55 -13.85 15.69
CA LYS A 866 19.26 -14.54 15.47
C LYS A 866 19.15 -15.02 14.02
N LYS A 867 18.60 -16.21 13.78
CA LYS A 867 18.48 -16.85 12.44
C LYS A 867 17.18 -16.50 11.69
N THR A 868 16.54 -15.41 12.10
CA THR A 868 15.11 -15.17 11.87
C THR A 868 14.77 -14.28 10.68
N ALA A 869 15.79 -13.92 9.89
CA ALA A 869 15.64 -13.09 8.71
C ALA A 869 16.72 -13.41 7.67
N PHE A 870 16.52 -12.92 6.44
CA PHE A 870 17.52 -12.99 5.37
C PHE A 870 17.61 -11.67 4.61
N GLN A 871 18.76 -11.43 3.99
CA GLN A 871 19.02 -10.33 3.06
C GLN A 871 19.18 -10.85 1.63
N ILE A 872 18.59 -10.14 0.66
CA ILE A 872 18.75 -10.35 -0.79
C ILE A 872 19.00 -9.03 -1.54
N SER A 873 19.69 -9.09 -2.68
CA SER A 873 19.71 -8.02 -3.68
C SER A 873 18.43 -8.06 -4.53
N MET A 874 17.81 -6.92 -4.80
CA MET A 874 16.49 -6.79 -5.42
C MET A 874 16.58 -6.53 -6.92
N ALA A 875 16.71 -7.62 -7.68
CA ALA A 875 16.92 -7.58 -9.12
C ALA A 875 15.67 -8.03 -9.88
N LYS A 876 15.06 -7.14 -10.68
CA LYS A 876 13.84 -7.46 -11.45
C LYS A 876 14.08 -8.61 -12.45
N PRO A 877 13.11 -9.51 -12.66
CA PRO A 877 13.21 -10.57 -13.67
C PRO A 877 13.44 -9.99 -15.07
N ARG A 878 14.29 -10.67 -15.85
CA ARG A 878 14.55 -10.32 -17.27
C ARG A 878 13.42 -10.87 -18.15
N PRO A 879 12.88 -10.08 -19.09
CA PRO A 879 11.71 -10.47 -19.90
C PRO A 879 11.93 -11.71 -20.79
N ASN A 880 13.19 -12.10 -21.04
CA ASN A 880 13.54 -13.26 -21.87
C ASN A 880 14.07 -14.46 -21.06
N SER A 881 13.91 -14.48 -19.73
CA SER A 881 14.39 -15.59 -18.87
C SER A 881 13.22 -16.32 -18.20
N ALA A 882 12.82 -17.47 -18.75
CA ALA A 882 11.72 -18.28 -18.24
C ALA A 882 11.94 -18.77 -16.78
N GLU A 883 13.19 -18.86 -16.34
CA GLU A 883 13.56 -19.21 -14.96
C GLU A 883 13.40 -18.05 -13.97
N GLU A 884 13.47 -16.79 -14.43
CA GLU A 884 13.25 -15.61 -13.59
C GLU A 884 11.78 -15.17 -13.60
N SER A 885 11.02 -15.43 -14.67
CA SER A 885 9.60 -15.04 -14.78
C SER A 885 8.65 -15.83 -13.87
N ASN A 886 9.08 -16.98 -13.33
CA ASN A 886 8.30 -17.81 -12.41
C ASN A 886 8.74 -17.63 -10.93
N GLY A 887 9.14 -16.39 -10.58
CA GLY A 887 9.60 -16.00 -9.26
C GLY A 887 11.10 -16.21 -8.99
N PRO A 888 11.59 -15.95 -7.77
CA PRO A 888 10.85 -15.49 -6.59
C PRO A 888 10.53 -13.99 -6.58
N ILE A 889 11.03 -13.22 -7.56
CA ILE A 889 10.69 -11.81 -7.74
C ILE A 889 9.80 -11.67 -8.98
N TYR A 890 8.67 -10.99 -8.83
CA TYR A 890 7.70 -10.71 -9.89
C TYR A 890 7.71 -9.21 -10.20
N ALA A 891 7.37 -8.82 -11.44
CA ALA A 891 7.16 -7.42 -11.77
C ALA A 891 5.91 -6.87 -11.06
N PHE A 892 5.84 -5.55 -10.85
CA PHE A 892 4.71 -4.92 -10.14
C PHE A 892 3.38 -5.02 -10.91
N GLU A 893 3.42 -5.16 -12.23
CA GLU A 893 2.22 -5.39 -13.05
C GLU A 893 1.66 -6.83 -12.88
N ASP A 894 2.51 -7.78 -12.49
CA ASP A 894 2.22 -9.21 -12.40
C ASP A 894 1.74 -9.66 -11.00
N LEU A 895 1.03 -8.80 -10.26
CA LEU A 895 0.54 -9.12 -8.90
C LEU A 895 -0.25 -10.45 -8.87
N ARG A 896 -1.20 -10.63 -9.80
CA ARG A 896 -2.03 -11.85 -9.87
C ARG A 896 -1.17 -13.10 -10.09
N ALA A 897 -0.17 -13.02 -10.98
CA ALA A 897 0.76 -14.13 -11.22
C ALA A 897 1.58 -14.45 -9.96
N CYS A 898 1.98 -13.44 -9.18
CA CYS A 898 2.59 -13.66 -7.87
C CYS A 898 1.62 -14.34 -6.91
N GLU A 899 0.40 -13.81 -6.72
CA GLU A 899 -0.57 -14.32 -5.73
C GLU A 899 -1.03 -15.75 -6.04
N GLU A 900 -1.27 -16.06 -7.32
CA GLU A 900 -1.72 -17.38 -7.79
C GLU A 900 -0.58 -18.37 -8.04
N ALA A 901 0.70 -17.93 -7.97
CA ALA A 901 1.87 -18.77 -8.23
C ALA A 901 1.84 -20.12 -7.49
N PRO A 902 1.96 -21.27 -8.18
CA PRO A 902 1.85 -22.59 -7.57
C PRO A 902 3.01 -22.92 -6.62
N PRO A 903 2.91 -23.97 -5.77
CA PRO A 903 4.00 -24.37 -4.86
C PRO A 903 5.31 -24.76 -5.57
N SER A 904 5.26 -25.09 -6.86
CA SER A 904 6.41 -25.38 -7.71
C SER A 904 7.12 -24.14 -8.27
N ALA A 905 6.47 -22.96 -8.22
CA ALA A 905 7.11 -21.70 -8.59
C ALA A 905 8.18 -21.31 -7.56
N ALA A 906 9.19 -20.54 -7.98
CA ALA A 906 10.28 -20.16 -7.10
C ALA A 906 9.79 -19.17 -6.03
N HIS A 907 10.20 -19.38 -4.78
CA HIS A 907 9.79 -18.60 -3.62
C HIS A 907 10.77 -18.76 -2.46
N PHE A 908 10.94 -17.73 -1.63
CA PHE A 908 11.72 -17.86 -0.40
C PHE A 908 10.93 -18.58 0.68
N ARG A 909 11.64 -19.27 1.58
CA ARG A 909 11.03 -20.11 2.63
C ARG A 909 11.43 -19.69 4.04
N PHE A 910 10.44 -19.72 4.93
CA PHE A 910 10.61 -19.74 6.38
C PHE A 910 10.06 -21.05 6.95
N TYR A 911 10.56 -21.47 8.11
CA TYR A 911 9.97 -22.57 8.88
C TYR A 911 9.90 -22.26 10.38
N GLN A 912 8.93 -22.87 11.05
CA GLN A 912 8.77 -22.77 12.51
C GLN A 912 9.76 -23.71 13.21
N ILE A 913 10.46 -23.22 14.25
CA ILE A 913 11.22 -24.09 15.17
C ILE A 913 10.32 -24.43 16.36
N GLU A 914 9.51 -25.47 16.23
CA GLU A 914 8.93 -26.13 17.39
C GLU A 914 9.46 -27.56 17.47
N GLY A 915 9.27 -28.21 18.62
CA GLY A 915 9.69 -29.61 18.78
C GLY A 915 8.92 -30.53 17.82
N ASP A 916 9.26 -31.83 17.80
CA ASP A 916 8.43 -32.83 17.12
C ASP A 916 7.06 -32.92 17.82
N HIS A 917 6.15 -32.05 17.41
CA HIS A 917 4.74 -32.04 17.76
C HIS A 917 3.96 -32.73 16.64
N TYR A 918 3.06 -33.63 17.02
CA TYR A 918 2.24 -34.38 16.09
C TYR A 918 0.78 -34.39 16.54
N ASP A 919 -0.10 -33.87 15.67
CA ASP A 919 -1.52 -33.69 15.96
C ASP A 919 -2.36 -34.57 15.02
N TYR A 920 -3.11 -35.49 15.61
CA TYR A 920 -4.11 -36.31 14.92
C TYR A 920 -5.52 -35.99 15.42
N ASN A 921 -6.46 -35.74 14.53
CA ASN A 921 -7.88 -35.62 14.84
C ASN A 921 -8.68 -36.67 14.06
N THR A 922 -9.63 -37.34 14.71
CA THR A 922 -10.57 -38.29 14.07
C THR A 922 -11.44 -37.59 13.02
N VAL A 923 -11.85 -36.36 13.33
CA VAL A 923 -12.50 -35.43 12.39
C VAL A 923 -11.43 -34.43 11.97
N PRO A 924 -10.97 -34.43 10.70
CA PRO A 924 -10.01 -33.46 10.22
C PRO A 924 -10.50 -32.03 10.42
N PHE A 925 -9.62 -31.15 10.87
CA PHE A 925 -9.91 -29.72 11.03
C PHE A 925 -8.65 -28.93 10.70
N ASN A 926 -8.80 -27.92 9.84
CA ASN A 926 -7.70 -27.04 9.49
C ASN A 926 -7.72 -25.79 10.37
N GLU A 927 -6.75 -25.66 11.26
CA GLU A 927 -6.62 -24.50 12.16
C GLU A 927 -6.35 -23.19 11.43
N ASP A 928 -5.89 -23.25 10.17
CA ASP A 928 -5.71 -22.10 9.28
C ASP A 928 -7.02 -21.67 8.59
N ASP A 929 -8.05 -22.52 8.58
CA ASP A 929 -9.34 -22.25 7.97
C ASP A 929 -10.49 -22.66 8.91
N PRO A 930 -10.96 -21.75 9.79
CA PRO A 930 -12.09 -22.01 10.68
C PRO A 930 -13.38 -22.44 9.97
N MET A 931 -13.51 -22.15 8.66
CA MET A 931 -14.64 -22.59 7.82
C MET A 931 -14.61 -24.10 7.52
N SER A 932 -13.46 -24.76 7.72
CA SER A 932 -13.32 -26.22 7.61
C SER A 932 -13.99 -27.00 8.76
N TRP A 933 -14.55 -26.30 9.75
CA TRP A 933 -15.26 -26.93 10.87
C TRP A 933 -16.52 -27.66 10.41
N THR A 934 -16.74 -28.87 10.94
CA THR A 934 -17.89 -29.73 10.63
C THR A 934 -18.64 -30.15 11.89
N GLU A 935 -19.96 -30.21 11.81
CA GLU A 935 -20.84 -30.71 12.87
C GLU A 935 -20.68 -32.24 13.10
N ASP A 936 -19.73 -32.64 13.96
CA ASP A 936 -19.55 -34.04 14.35
C ASP A 936 -19.28 -34.17 15.86
N TYR A 937 -19.79 -35.25 16.46
CA TYR A 937 -19.62 -35.60 17.86
C TYR A 937 -18.16 -35.86 18.27
N LEU A 938 -17.30 -36.23 17.32
CA LEU A 938 -15.88 -36.53 17.52
C LEU A 938 -14.97 -35.35 17.10
N ALA A 939 -15.53 -34.18 16.83
CA ALA A 939 -14.75 -32.97 16.59
C ALA A 939 -13.88 -32.61 17.81
N TRP A 940 -12.59 -32.34 17.60
CA TRP A 940 -11.69 -31.90 18.68
C TRP A 940 -12.17 -30.57 19.27
N TRP A 941 -12.63 -29.68 18.40
CA TRP A 941 -13.25 -28.41 18.73
C TRP A 941 -14.77 -28.54 18.60
N PRO A 942 -15.53 -28.58 19.71
CA PRO A 942 -16.94 -28.93 19.67
C PRO A 942 -17.84 -27.79 19.19
N LYS A 943 -17.38 -26.54 19.16
CA LYS A 943 -18.19 -25.37 18.82
C LYS A 943 -17.40 -24.44 17.90
N PRO A 944 -18.00 -23.95 16.79
CA PRO A 944 -17.33 -22.99 15.93
C PRO A 944 -17.07 -21.71 16.73
N MET A 945 -15.87 -21.15 16.58
CA MET A 945 -15.44 -19.93 17.27
C MET A 945 -15.42 -20.02 18.81
N GLU A 946 -15.41 -21.20 19.43
CA GLU A 946 -15.13 -21.33 20.87
C GLU A 946 -14.15 -22.47 21.11
N PHE A 947 -12.89 -22.18 20.80
CA PHE A 947 -11.78 -23.11 20.83
C PHE A 947 -11.16 -23.14 22.23
N ARG A 948 -11.45 -24.21 22.98
CA ARG A 948 -10.89 -24.43 24.33
C ARG A 948 -9.69 -25.40 24.25
N ALA A 949 -8.47 -24.88 24.42
CA ALA A 949 -7.24 -25.66 24.45
C ALA A 949 -6.88 -26.07 25.89
N CYS A 950 -6.35 -27.29 26.06
CA CYS A 950 -5.92 -27.82 27.36
C CYS A 950 -4.55 -28.49 27.25
N TYR A 951 -3.62 -28.07 28.12
CA TYR A 951 -2.28 -28.67 28.24
C TYR A 951 -2.04 -29.23 29.64
N ILE A 952 -1.35 -30.36 29.73
CA ILE A 952 -0.85 -30.93 30.99
C ILE A 952 0.69 -30.92 31.01
N LYS A 953 1.28 -30.49 32.13
CA LYS A 953 2.74 -30.46 32.28
C LYS A 953 3.27 -31.76 32.87
N VAL A 954 4.12 -32.45 32.10
CA VAL A 954 4.71 -33.74 32.43
C VAL A 954 6.22 -33.59 32.60
N LYS A 955 6.74 -33.93 33.78
CA LYS A 955 8.16 -34.00 34.06
C LYS A 955 8.68 -35.41 33.82
N ILE A 956 9.85 -35.52 33.20
CA ILE A 956 10.56 -36.77 32.94
C ILE A 956 11.93 -36.70 33.60
N VAL A 957 12.23 -37.69 34.44
CA VAL A 957 13.54 -37.89 35.05
C VAL A 957 14.23 -39.05 34.32
N GLY A 958 15.30 -38.77 33.61
CA GLY A 958 16.03 -39.74 32.80
C GLY A 958 17.09 -39.09 31.90
N PRO A 959 18.06 -39.85 31.40
CA PRO A 959 19.16 -39.31 30.60
C PRO A 959 18.79 -39.01 29.14
N VAL A 960 17.60 -39.40 28.67
CA VAL A 960 17.18 -39.24 27.25
C VAL A 960 15.86 -38.46 27.18
N GLU A 961 15.72 -37.60 26.16
CA GLU A 961 14.43 -36.99 25.80
C GLU A 961 13.49 -38.05 25.21
N VAL A 962 12.22 -38.03 25.60
CA VAL A 962 11.21 -39.00 25.13
C VAL A 962 9.99 -38.27 24.61
N ASN A 963 9.32 -38.86 23.61
CA ASN A 963 8.02 -38.35 23.17
C ASN A 963 6.96 -38.75 24.19
N VAL A 964 6.06 -37.84 24.54
CA VAL A 964 4.90 -38.11 25.38
C VAL A 964 3.64 -38.02 24.52
N ARG A 965 2.84 -39.08 24.54
CA ARG A 965 1.60 -39.22 23.76
C ARG A 965 0.38 -38.97 24.65
N SER A 966 -0.57 -38.15 24.21
CA SER A 966 -1.95 -38.17 24.73
C SER A 966 -2.85 -38.94 23.76
N ARG A 967 -3.67 -39.85 24.30
CA ARG A 967 -4.74 -40.54 23.58
C ARG A 967 -6.07 -40.15 24.21
N ASN A 968 -6.96 -39.58 23.39
CA ASN A 968 -8.14 -38.85 23.86
C ASN A 968 -9.41 -39.53 23.37
N MET A 969 -10.28 -39.94 24.29
CA MET A 969 -11.50 -40.71 23.99
C MET A 969 -12.73 -40.09 24.69
N GLY A 970 -13.92 -40.28 24.12
CA GLY A 970 -15.17 -39.90 24.82
C GLY A 970 -15.39 -40.75 26.06
N GLY A 971 -15.84 -40.11 27.15
CA GLY A 971 -15.91 -40.74 28.47
C GLY A 971 -17.32 -40.82 29.08
N THR A 972 -18.19 -39.84 28.85
CA THR A 972 -19.52 -39.80 29.50
C THR A 972 -20.71 -39.56 28.57
N HIS A 973 -20.49 -39.05 27.36
CA HIS A 973 -21.56 -38.77 26.41
C HIS A 973 -21.90 -40.00 25.53
N ARG A 974 -23.19 -40.35 25.44
CA ARG A 974 -23.67 -41.63 24.87
C ARG A 974 -23.19 -41.93 23.45
N ARG A 975 -22.91 -40.90 22.64
CA ARG A 975 -22.46 -41.07 21.24
C ARG A 975 -20.93 -41.13 21.07
N THR A 976 -20.16 -40.72 22.09
CA THR A 976 -18.70 -40.61 22.05
C THR A 976 -17.98 -41.58 22.99
N VAL A 977 -18.66 -42.14 24.01
CA VAL A 977 -18.08 -43.13 24.93
C VAL A 977 -17.31 -44.21 24.17
N GLY A 978 -16.03 -44.38 24.50
CA GLY A 978 -15.16 -45.40 23.90
C GLY A 978 -14.62 -45.07 22.50
N LYS A 979 -15.02 -43.96 21.88
CA LYS A 979 -14.53 -43.50 20.58
C LYS A 979 -13.38 -42.53 20.72
N LEU A 980 -12.48 -42.49 19.73
CA LEU A 980 -11.30 -41.62 19.70
C LEU A 980 -11.67 -40.21 19.20
N TYR A 981 -11.22 -39.17 19.91
CA TYR A 981 -11.21 -37.78 19.40
C TYR A 981 -9.92 -37.48 18.62
N GLY A 982 -8.79 -37.94 19.12
CA GLY A 982 -7.48 -37.63 18.55
C GLY A 982 -6.30 -38.07 19.40
N ILE A 983 -5.11 -37.87 18.86
CA ILE A 983 -3.81 -38.16 19.48
C ILE A 983 -2.95 -36.89 19.40
N ARG A 984 -2.11 -36.66 20.42
CA ARG A 984 -1.09 -35.62 20.44
C ARG A 984 0.23 -36.21 20.89
N ASP A 985 1.31 -36.03 20.14
CA ASP A 985 2.66 -36.31 20.63
C ASP A 985 3.44 -35.00 20.80
N VAL A 986 4.29 -34.95 21.83
CA VAL A 986 5.27 -33.88 22.05
C VAL A 986 6.58 -34.48 22.55
N LYS A 987 7.70 -34.06 21.97
CA LYS A 987 9.04 -34.38 22.49
C LYS A 987 9.34 -33.62 23.78
N SER A 988 9.86 -34.28 24.81
CA SER A 988 10.28 -33.59 26.02
C SER A 988 11.51 -32.69 25.78
N THR A 989 11.48 -31.49 26.35
CA THR A 989 12.60 -30.53 26.30
C THR A 989 13.52 -30.75 27.50
N ARG A 990 14.80 -31.04 27.28
CA ARG A 990 15.80 -31.16 28.36
C ARG A 990 16.02 -29.82 29.09
N ASP A 991 16.16 -29.89 30.42
CA ASP A 991 16.54 -28.77 31.27
C ASP A 991 18.03 -28.43 31.08
N ARG A 992 18.36 -27.13 30.98
CA ARG A 992 19.75 -26.66 30.78
C ARG A 992 20.62 -26.84 32.02
N ASP A 993 20.03 -26.72 33.20
CA ASP A 993 20.72 -26.76 34.49
C ASP A 993 20.69 -28.18 35.09
N GLN A 994 19.79 -29.05 34.62
CA GLN A 994 19.61 -30.42 35.11
C GLN A 994 19.63 -31.45 33.96
N PRO A 995 20.80 -32.03 33.59
CA PRO A 995 20.94 -32.85 32.38
C PRO A 995 20.11 -34.15 32.36
N ASN A 996 19.68 -34.63 33.53
CA ASN A 996 18.83 -35.82 33.71
C ASN A 996 17.34 -35.48 33.90
N VAL A 997 16.93 -34.25 33.61
CA VAL A 997 15.54 -33.80 33.67
C VAL A 997 15.12 -33.25 32.31
N SER A 998 13.95 -33.66 31.85
CA SER A 998 13.24 -33.01 30.74
C SER A 998 11.78 -32.78 31.13
N SER A 999 11.09 -31.91 30.41
CA SER A 999 9.66 -31.67 30.62
C SER A 999 8.94 -31.43 29.31
N ALA A 1000 7.67 -31.83 29.26
CA ALA A 1000 6.78 -31.69 28.12
C ALA A 1000 5.49 -31.01 28.54
N CYS A 1001 4.96 -30.14 27.68
CA CYS A 1001 3.60 -29.62 27.78
C CYS A 1001 2.76 -30.31 26.70
N LEU A 1002 1.90 -31.22 27.14
CA LEU A 1002 1.15 -32.12 26.28
C LEU A 1002 -0.29 -31.63 26.10
N GLU A 1003 -0.71 -31.39 24.87
CA GLU A 1003 -2.11 -31.05 24.58
C GLU A 1003 -3.01 -32.29 24.78
N PHE A 1004 -4.21 -32.07 25.31
CA PHE A 1004 -5.27 -33.06 25.39
C PHE A 1004 -6.64 -32.43 25.12
N LYS A 1005 -7.61 -33.26 24.73
CA LYS A 1005 -8.96 -32.80 24.41
C LYS A 1005 -9.66 -32.34 25.71
N CYS A 1006 -10.06 -31.08 25.76
CA CYS A 1006 -10.81 -30.56 26.90
C CYS A 1006 -12.20 -31.22 27.03
N SER A 1007 -12.61 -31.45 28.28
CA SER A 1007 -14.01 -31.70 28.65
C SER A 1007 -14.88 -30.45 28.44
N GLY A 1008 -16.13 -30.63 28.06
CA GLY A 1008 -17.06 -29.54 27.78
C GLY A 1008 -18.33 -30.00 27.06
N MET A 1009 -19.16 -29.05 26.64
CA MET A 1009 -20.32 -29.31 25.79
C MET A 1009 -19.86 -29.75 24.38
N LEU A 1010 -20.62 -30.65 23.75
CA LEU A 1010 -20.43 -31.01 22.34
C LEU A 1010 -21.22 -30.07 21.42
N TYR A 1011 -21.15 -30.25 20.10
CA TYR A 1011 -21.74 -29.30 19.15
C TYR A 1011 -23.26 -29.11 19.29
N ASP A 1012 -23.98 -30.15 19.71
CA ASP A 1012 -25.41 -30.10 19.97
C ASP A 1012 -25.79 -29.29 21.22
N GLN A 1013 -24.82 -29.00 22.10
CA GLN A 1013 -25.01 -28.32 23.38
C GLN A 1013 -26.04 -29.02 24.31
N ASP A 1014 -26.30 -30.32 24.12
CA ASP A 1014 -27.26 -31.08 24.94
C ASP A 1014 -26.66 -31.50 26.29
N ARG A 1015 -25.39 -31.95 26.29
CA ARG A 1015 -24.74 -32.50 27.50
C ARG A 1015 -23.22 -32.38 27.45
N VAL A 1016 -22.62 -32.17 28.63
CA VAL A 1016 -21.16 -32.21 28.82
C VAL A 1016 -20.61 -33.62 28.57
N ASP A 1017 -19.62 -33.74 27.69
CA ASP A 1017 -18.73 -34.92 27.64
C ASP A 1017 -17.48 -34.67 28.49
N ARG A 1018 -17.18 -35.60 29.38
CA ARG A 1018 -15.91 -35.65 30.12
C ARG A 1018 -14.96 -36.53 29.34
N THR A 1019 -13.92 -35.94 28.77
CA THR A 1019 -12.96 -36.66 27.91
C THR A 1019 -12.09 -37.57 28.77
N LEU A 1020 -11.96 -38.84 28.37
CA LEU A 1020 -10.98 -39.78 28.91
C LEU A 1020 -9.62 -39.57 28.23
N VAL A 1021 -8.61 -39.19 29.01
CA VAL A 1021 -7.26 -38.87 28.54
C VAL A 1021 -6.28 -39.89 29.10
N LYS A 1022 -5.51 -40.52 28.22
CA LYS A 1022 -4.34 -41.35 28.56
C LYS A 1022 -3.05 -40.62 28.21
N VAL A 1023 -2.13 -40.50 29.16
CA VAL A 1023 -0.78 -39.93 28.99
C VAL A 1023 0.24 -41.07 29.00
N ILE A 1024 0.98 -41.23 27.89
CA ILE A 1024 1.84 -42.39 27.62
C ILE A 1024 3.22 -41.92 27.12
N PRO A 1025 4.27 -41.88 27.97
CA PRO A 1025 5.64 -41.68 27.50
C PRO A 1025 6.10 -42.85 26.60
N GLN A 1026 6.60 -42.52 25.42
CA GLN A 1026 7.08 -43.46 24.39
C GLN A 1026 8.50 -43.95 24.71
N GLY A 1027 8.67 -44.60 25.86
CA GLY A 1027 9.95 -45.11 26.35
C GLY A 1027 9.77 -46.10 27.51
N SER A 1028 10.89 -46.62 28.04
CA SER A 1028 10.86 -47.51 29.21
C SER A 1028 10.70 -46.70 30.50
N CYS A 1029 9.49 -46.19 30.73
CA CYS A 1029 9.18 -45.24 31.78
C CYS A 1029 8.15 -45.78 32.78
N HIS A 1030 8.23 -45.32 34.03
CA HIS A 1030 7.23 -45.59 35.07
C HIS A 1030 6.83 -44.31 35.81
N ARG A 1031 5.56 -44.19 36.17
CA ARG A 1031 4.96 -43.06 36.88
C ARG A 1031 5.53 -43.00 38.31
N ALA A 1032 6.24 -41.92 38.62
CA ALA A 1032 6.89 -41.70 39.90
C ALA A 1032 5.98 -40.93 40.88
N SER A 1033 5.28 -39.90 40.41
CA SER A 1033 4.34 -39.12 41.23
C SER A 1033 3.27 -38.42 40.41
N VAL A 1034 2.19 -38.05 41.11
CA VAL A 1034 1.08 -37.22 40.62
C VAL A 1034 0.94 -36.05 41.59
N ASN A 1035 0.64 -34.85 41.08
CA ASN A 1035 0.39 -33.66 41.90
C ASN A 1035 -0.77 -33.94 42.89
N SER A 1036 -0.58 -33.61 44.17
CA SER A 1036 -1.57 -33.90 45.22
C SER A 1036 -2.91 -33.19 44.99
N MET A 1037 -2.89 -31.93 44.54
CA MET A 1037 -4.10 -31.17 44.21
C MET A 1037 -4.83 -31.76 43.01
N LEU A 1038 -4.11 -32.29 42.01
CA LEU A 1038 -4.73 -33.01 40.89
C LEU A 1038 -5.42 -34.28 41.40
N HIS A 1039 -4.73 -35.07 42.23
CA HIS A 1039 -5.27 -36.31 42.77
C HIS A 1039 -6.53 -36.07 43.62
N GLU A 1040 -6.50 -35.08 44.51
CA GLU A 1040 -7.65 -34.69 45.34
C GLU A 1040 -8.83 -34.19 44.50
N TYR A 1041 -8.58 -33.34 43.49
CA TYR A 1041 -9.62 -32.89 42.56
C TYR A 1041 -10.29 -34.07 41.86
N LEU A 1042 -9.50 -35.00 41.32
CA LEU A 1042 -10.00 -36.19 40.64
C LEU A 1042 -10.83 -37.08 41.59
N VAL A 1043 -10.35 -37.38 42.80
CA VAL A 1043 -11.08 -38.17 43.80
C VAL A 1043 -12.43 -37.55 44.16
N ASN A 1044 -12.47 -36.23 44.38
CA ASN A 1044 -13.67 -35.54 44.87
C ASN A 1044 -14.73 -35.25 43.80
N HIS A 1045 -14.35 -35.21 42.50
CA HIS A 1045 -15.25 -34.75 41.43
C HIS A 1045 -15.50 -35.77 40.31
N LEU A 1046 -14.75 -36.88 40.28
CA LEU A 1046 -14.73 -37.86 39.19
C LEU A 1046 -14.63 -39.30 39.73
N PRO A 1047 -15.34 -40.29 39.16
CA PRO A 1047 -14.97 -41.67 39.38
C PRO A 1047 -13.56 -41.88 38.79
N LEU A 1048 -12.61 -42.27 39.64
CA LEU A 1048 -11.24 -42.54 39.19
C LEU A 1048 -11.25 -43.64 38.11
N ALA A 1049 -10.77 -43.30 36.91
CA ALA A 1049 -10.33 -44.27 35.93
C ALA A 1049 -8.98 -44.87 36.37
N VAL A 1050 -8.99 -45.64 37.48
CA VAL A 1050 -7.79 -46.25 38.05
C VAL A 1050 -7.22 -47.24 37.05
N ASN A 1051 -6.09 -46.89 36.44
CA ASN A 1051 -5.22 -47.88 35.82
C ASN A 1051 -4.07 -48.21 36.78
N ASN A 1052 -3.91 -49.51 37.08
CA ASN A 1052 -2.79 -50.04 37.88
C ASN A 1052 -1.48 -50.07 37.07
N ASP A 1053 -1.54 -49.87 35.75
CA ASP A 1053 -0.36 -49.68 34.92
C ASP A 1053 0.41 -48.43 35.36
N THR A 1054 1.72 -48.60 35.54
CA THR A 1054 2.65 -47.53 35.88
C THR A 1054 3.30 -46.91 34.65
N SER A 1055 3.21 -47.54 33.46
CA SER A 1055 3.76 -47.02 32.21
C SER A 1055 2.91 -45.89 31.61
N GLU A 1056 1.62 -45.82 31.94
CA GLU A 1056 0.71 -44.73 31.53
C GLU A 1056 0.02 -44.05 32.73
N TYR A 1057 -0.72 -42.97 32.46
CA TYR A 1057 -1.62 -42.34 33.40
C TYR A 1057 -2.96 -42.05 32.72
N THR A 1058 -4.07 -42.48 33.33
CA THR A 1058 -5.42 -42.24 32.81
C THR A 1058 -6.18 -41.29 33.73
N MET A 1059 -6.84 -40.29 33.16
CA MET A 1059 -7.74 -39.38 33.88
C MET A 1059 -8.96 -39.00 33.03
N LEU A 1060 -10.03 -38.56 33.68
CA LEU A 1060 -11.05 -37.76 33.02
C LEU A 1060 -10.64 -36.28 33.09
N ALA A 1061 -10.63 -35.58 31.96
CA ALA A 1061 -10.19 -34.20 31.87
C ALA A 1061 -11.02 -33.27 32.78
N PRO A 1062 -10.40 -32.43 33.63
CA PRO A 1062 -11.09 -31.44 34.46
C PRO A 1062 -11.96 -30.47 33.67
N LEU A 1063 -12.99 -29.93 34.33
CA LEU A 1063 -13.84 -28.87 33.77
C LEU A 1063 -13.45 -27.47 34.27
N ASP A 1064 -12.80 -27.41 35.44
CA ASP A 1064 -12.42 -26.20 36.17
C ASP A 1064 -11.34 -25.35 35.44
N PRO A 1065 -11.53 -24.03 35.30
CA PRO A 1065 -10.52 -23.12 34.73
C PRO A 1065 -9.28 -22.91 35.62
N LEU A 1066 -9.32 -23.21 36.93
CA LEU A 1066 -8.21 -22.98 37.87
C LEU A 1066 -7.12 -24.06 37.85
N GLY A 1067 -7.06 -24.90 36.81
CA GLY A 1067 -6.18 -26.07 36.76
C GLY A 1067 -4.67 -25.81 36.83
N HIS A 1068 -4.23 -24.58 36.66
CA HIS A 1068 -2.82 -24.18 36.72
C HIS A 1068 -2.16 -24.52 38.06
N ASN A 1069 -2.93 -24.49 39.15
CA ASN A 1069 -2.48 -24.87 40.49
C ASN A 1069 -2.03 -26.34 40.57
N TYR A 1070 -2.61 -27.18 39.71
CA TYR A 1070 -2.31 -28.61 39.62
C TYR A 1070 -1.69 -29.03 38.27
N GLY A 1071 -1.11 -28.08 37.54
CA GLY A 1071 -0.32 -28.31 36.32
C GLY A 1071 -1.12 -28.56 35.04
N ILE A 1072 -2.39 -28.14 35.00
CA ILE A 1072 -3.26 -28.19 33.82
C ILE A 1072 -3.63 -26.77 33.37
N TYR A 1073 -3.26 -26.41 32.14
CA TYR A 1073 -3.38 -25.05 31.62
C TYR A 1073 -4.47 -25.00 30.56
N THR A 1074 -5.53 -24.22 30.82
CA THR A 1074 -6.68 -24.11 29.91
C THR A 1074 -6.88 -22.67 29.44
N VAL A 1075 -7.27 -22.52 28.17
CA VAL A 1075 -7.61 -21.24 27.53
C VAL A 1075 -8.79 -21.49 26.59
N THR A 1076 -9.78 -20.61 26.62
CA THR A 1076 -10.84 -20.55 25.60
C THR A 1076 -10.64 -19.29 24.78
N ASP A 1077 -10.66 -19.41 23.45
CA ASP A 1077 -10.53 -18.30 22.53
C ASP A 1077 -11.46 -18.47 21.30
N GLN A 1078 -11.59 -17.41 20.50
CA GLN A 1078 -12.31 -17.42 19.22
C GLN A 1078 -11.42 -17.94 18.07
N ASP A 1079 -10.11 -18.04 18.28
CA ASP A 1079 -9.10 -18.54 17.33
C ASP A 1079 -8.35 -19.76 17.91
N PRO A 1080 -8.23 -20.89 17.18
CA PRO A 1080 -7.71 -22.15 17.73
C PRO A 1080 -6.20 -22.10 17.98
N ARG A 1081 -5.44 -21.45 17.09
CA ARG A 1081 -3.98 -21.26 17.23
C ARG A 1081 -3.68 -20.46 18.48
N THR A 1082 -4.37 -19.33 18.65
CA THR A 1082 -4.18 -18.43 19.78
C THR A 1082 -4.57 -19.09 21.11
N ALA A 1083 -5.63 -19.90 21.13
CA ALA A 1083 -5.99 -20.70 22.32
C ALA A 1083 -4.85 -21.66 22.72
N LYS A 1084 -4.29 -22.38 21.75
CA LYS A 1084 -3.16 -23.30 21.94
C LYS A 1084 -1.91 -22.58 22.46
N GLU A 1085 -1.47 -21.52 21.77
CA GLU A 1085 -0.26 -20.78 22.10
C GLU A 1085 -0.28 -20.16 23.50
N ILE A 1086 -1.41 -19.54 23.91
CA ILE A 1086 -1.53 -18.97 25.25
C ILE A 1086 -1.51 -20.08 26.31
N ALA A 1087 -2.18 -21.22 26.05
CA ALA A 1087 -2.18 -22.35 26.99
C ALA A 1087 -0.81 -23.02 27.10
N LEU A 1088 -0.10 -23.15 25.98
CA LEU A 1088 1.27 -23.67 25.89
C LEU A 1088 2.26 -22.76 26.64
N GLY A 1089 2.22 -21.44 26.40
CA GLY A 1089 3.08 -20.46 27.06
C GLY A 1089 2.85 -20.37 28.58
N ARG A 1090 1.60 -20.52 29.03
CA ARG A 1090 1.23 -20.70 30.45
C ARG A 1090 1.82 -21.98 31.02
N CYS A 1091 1.72 -23.09 30.30
CA CYS A 1091 2.28 -24.37 30.71
C CYS A 1091 3.81 -24.33 30.82
N PHE A 1092 4.50 -23.72 29.86
CA PHE A 1092 5.95 -23.54 29.88
C PHE A 1092 6.39 -22.73 31.10
N ASP A 1093 5.69 -21.63 31.41
CA ASP A 1093 5.97 -20.80 32.60
C ASP A 1093 5.59 -21.49 33.92
N GLY A 1094 4.56 -22.33 33.90
CA GLY A 1094 3.98 -22.97 35.07
C GLY A 1094 2.93 -22.12 35.79
N THR A 1095 2.46 -21.00 35.22
CA THR A 1095 1.53 -20.05 35.86
C THR A 1095 0.41 -19.58 34.92
N SER A 1096 -0.66 -18.96 35.44
CA SER A 1096 -1.77 -18.42 34.62
C SER A 1096 -1.51 -17.03 34.04
N ASP A 1097 -0.72 -16.20 34.72
CA ASP A 1097 -0.48 -14.81 34.32
C ASP A 1097 0.87 -14.64 33.60
N GLY A 1098 1.75 -15.63 33.74
CA GLY A 1098 2.98 -15.77 32.99
C GLY A 1098 2.78 -16.42 31.62
N SER A 1099 3.76 -16.17 30.76
CA SER A 1099 3.83 -16.70 29.41
C SER A 1099 5.31 -16.82 29.08
N SER A 1100 5.84 -18.04 29.04
CA SER A 1100 7.25 -18.32 28.80
C SER A 1100 7.42 -19.16 27.54
N ARG A 1101 8.50 -18.91 26.79
CA ARG A 1101 8.98 -19.79 25.71
C ARG A 1101 10.13 -20.70 26.15
N VAL A 1102 10.63 -20.50 27.37
CA VAL A 1102 11.58 -21.40 28.03
C VAL A 1102 10.81 -22.30 28.99
N MET A 1103 10.93 -23.61 28.80
CA MET A 1103 10.33 -24.62 29.67
C MET A 1103 10.92 -24.51 31.09
N LYS A 1104 10.11 -24.10 32.07
CA LYS A 1104 10.48 -24.17 33.49
C LYS A 1104 10.15 -25.56 34.03
N SER A 1105 11.10 -26.49 33.94
CA SER A 1105 10.90 -27.94 34.18
C SER A 1105 10.36 -28.32 35.56
N ASN A 1106 10.57 -27.45 36.57
CA ASN A 1106 10.25 -27.73 37.96
C ASN A 1106 9.04 -26.95 38.52
N VAL A 1107 8.37 -26.11 37.71
CA VAL A 1107 7.25 -25.26 38.14
C VAL A 1107 5.95 -25.71 37.49
N GLY A 1108 4.88 -25.90 38.28
CA GLY A 1108 3.55 -26.21 37.76
C GLY A 1108 3.42 -27.61 37.14
N VAL A 1109 4.10 -28.61 37.71
CA VAL A 1109 4.10 -29.99 37.19
C VAL A 1109 2.85 -30.75 37.68
N ALA A 1110 2.19 -31.47 36.78
CA ALA A 1110 1.05 -32.34 37.09
C ALA A 1110 1.47 -33.80 37.32
N LEU A 1111 2.38 -34.32 36.48
CA LEU A 1111 2.81 -35.72 36.47
C LEU A 1111 4.34 -35.82 36.41
N THR A 1112 4.92 -36.78 37.13
CA THR A 1112 6.35 -37.13 37.00
C THR A 1112 6.52 -38.59 36.60
N PHE A 1113 7.32 -38.84 35.56
CA PHE A 1113 7.75 -40.18 35.14
C PHE A 1113 9.27 -40.32 35.28
N ASN A 1114 9.71 -41.52 35.68
CA ASN A 1114 11.12 -41.93 35.65
C ASN A 1114 11.34 -42.81 34.42
N CYS A 1115 12.29 -42.44 33.55
CA CYS A 1115 12.58 -43.13 32.30
C CYS A 1115 14.01 -43.69 32.30
N VAL A 1116 14.17 -44.93 31.86
CA VAL A 1116 15.46 -45.62 31.77
C VAL A 1116 15.84 -45.81 30.30
N GLU A 1117 17.13 -45.68 29.99
CA GLU A 1117 17.66 -45.96 28.66
C GLU A 1117 17.56 -47.46 28.35
N ARG A 1118 16.94 -47.81 27.21
CA ARG A 1118 16.87 -49.20 26.73
C ARG A 1118 18.19 -49.58 26.08
N GLN A 1119 19.01 -50.39 26.74
CA GLN A 1119 20.05 -51.16 26.05
C GLN A 1119 19.39 -52.25 25.19
N GLY A 1120 19.24 -52.02 23.89
CA GLY A 1120 18.71 -53.01 22.96
C GLY A 1120 18.64 -52.53 21.51
N PHE A 1121 19.19 -53.34 20.59
CA PHE A 1121 19.20 -53.16 19.12
C PHE A 1121 20.10 -52.06 18.54
N ALA A 1122 21.37 -52.04 18.99
CA ALA A 1122 22.49 -51.47 18.23
C ALA A 1122 23.48 -52.55 17.73
N HIS A 1123 22.99 -53.73 17.33
CA HIS A 1123 23.77 -54.78 16.69
C HIS A 1123 22.86 -55.62 15.77
N LEU A 1124 22.81 -55.28 14.47
CA LEU A 1124 22.42 -56.17 13.35
C LEU A 1124 22.57 -55.57 11.93
N TYR A 1125 22.97 -54.29 11.79
CA TYR A 1125 23.25 -53.67 10.48
C TYR A 1125 24.69 -53.17 10.35
N ARG A 1126 25.67 -53.99 10.74
CA ARG A 1126 27.10 -53.71 10.50
C ARG A 1126 27.97 -54.96 10.40
N ASN A 1127 27.62 -55.87 9.49
CA ASN A 1127 28.53 -56.80 8.80
C ASN A 1127 27.71 -57.62 7.80
N ASP A 1128 27.65 -57.17 6.55
CA ASP A 1128 27.35 -57.98 5.35
C ASP A 1128 27.54 -57.11 4.09
N ASN A 1129 28.79 -56.77 3.78
CA ASN A 1129 29.22 -56.26 2.47
C ASN A 1129 30.75 -56.13 2.37
N LEU A 1130 31.48 -57.23 2.61
CA LEU A 1130 32.92 -57.27 2.33
C LEU A 1130 33.48 -58.71 2.25
N MET A 1131 32.99 -59.50 1.29
CA MET A 1131 33.67 -60.67 0.68
C MET A 1131 32.96 -61.02 -0.64
N LEU A 1132 33.67 -61.68 -1.56
CA LEU A 1132 33.19 -62.21 -2.85
C LEU A 1132 32.85 -61.18 -3.96
N LYS A 1133 33.91 -60.71 -4.64
CA LYS A 1133 34.01 -60.90 -6.10
C LYS A 1133 35.46 -60.93 -6.58
N THR A 1134 36.00 -62.13 -6.63
CA THR A 1134 37.14 -62.50 -7.48
C THR A 1134 36.64 -63.51 -8.52
N LYS A 1135 36.96 -63.22 -9.79
CA LYS A 1135 36.40 -63.79 -11.05
C LYS A 1135 35.21 -63.03 -11.62
#